data_AF-A0A8R1HKG8-F1
#
_entry.id   AF-A0A8R1HKG8-F1
#
_cell.length_a   1.000
_cell.length_b   1.000
_cell.length_c   1.000
_cell.angle_alpha   90.00
_cell.angle_beta   90.00
_cell.angle_gamma   90.00
#
_symmetry.space_group_name_H-M   'P 1'
#
loop_
_entity.id
_entity.type
_entity.pdbx_description
1 polymer ?
#
loop_
_entity_poly.entity_id
_entity_poly.type
_entity_poly.pdbx_seq_one_letter_code
_entity_poly.pdbx_strand_id
1 'polypeptide(L)'
;MDWMFHMMQITDCFFRARRHSKWILNVDIDERLVMTQIPLSSYLRTIPEDMGDINFSTKRVQRTEHLPSTFTPAGFEREVLFSKYQKTAPMSYIEMKVLLRPDRTEGLFYHWVWARYPGFRTMMIPKTVGYVRHYRTTLPSLAANWVESKLVTDNTRSNRLDVRFEERLMAAVVRRLKRVYELRDIWCEEIPLRMLGLMDRYNYNCVWKGNEVVEIDKVRPQDPLDYKPCKVEPWNNVTLEEISFKELRADWRNKLLARWNNFKNARLRPISAFVYEQEIVVVTAKYIDADKPLYCRYFDCNRIELPGSAFQSTMFPYSAVYCARRAGAKYMTVTRTVDEPVNFTVHIVSRLFDEPVYEVSVCVGPIYGAESRWLEIVETTEHHILMGIQHFYFTVFHQVNAYTRRLLDDYEQTGHAEVTVIQTEYKHMDWMFHMMQITDCFFRARRHSKWILNVDIDERLVMTQMPLLSYLRSLPQNIADITFSTKRVARTERLPPVYKPTGIKNEILFTKYKKTVPLSYVELKGMLRPDKTEGLFYHWVWTHYPGYRSLTASKTVGYVRHYRTTLPSLRADWVDNEHVSGNMRNNRLDREFEEQLVTAVIRRLKRVYELRDIWCEEIPLFMLGLMERHNYNCVWKVNGTRFN
;
A
#
# COMPACT_ATOMS: atom_id res chain seq x y z
N MET A 1 14.74 -24.30 2.60
CA MET A 1 13.58 -23.44 2.29
C MET A 1 12.50 -24.34 1.71
N ASP A 2 11.34 -24.42 2.35
CA ASP A 2 10.39 -25.51 2.13
C ASP A 2 9.47 -25.27 0.90
N TRP A 3 9.36 -26.29 0.03
CA TRP A 3 8.51 -26.28 -1.16
C TRP A 3 7.02 -26.25 -0.83
N MET A 4 6.61 -26.63 0.39
CA MET A 4 5.23 -26.51 0.86
C MET A 4 4.75 -25.04 0.83
N PHE A 5 5.61 -24.06 1.12
CA PHE A 5 5.25 -22.64 1.02
C PHE A 5 5.02 -22.18 -0.42
N HIS A 6 5.85 -22.65 -1.37
CA HIS A 6 5.61 -22.42 -2.81
C HIS A 6 4.26 -23.04 -3.23
N MET A 7 3.96 -24.26 -2.81
CA MET A 7 2.67 -24.92 -3.10
C MET A 7 1.48 -24.10 -2.57
N MET A 8 1.55 -23.55 -1.35
CA MET A 8 0.51 -22.68 -0.79
C MET A 8 0.34 -21.39 -1.62
N GLN A 9 1.43 -20.68 -1.92
CA GLN A 9 1.41 -19.44 -2.71
C GLN A 9 0.85 -19.66 -4.12
N ILE A 10 1.29 -20.73 -4.79
CA ILE A 10 0.84 -21.11 -6.13
C ILE A 10 -0.66 -21.45 -6.12
N THR A 11 -1.14 -22.14 -5.08
CA THR A 11 -2.55 -22.52 -4.92
C THR A 11 -3.46 -21.31 -4.67
N ASP A 12 -3.06 -20.38 -3.81
CA ASP A 12 -3.80 -19.13 -3.57
C ASP A 12 -3.88 -18.27 -4.85
N CYS A 13 -2.75 -18.10 -5.55
CA CYS A 13 -2.68 -17.39 -6.83
C CYS A 13 -3.61 -18.02 -7.88
N PHE A 14 -3.55 -19.35 -8.02
CA PHE A 14 -4.39 -20.14 -8.91
C PHE A 14 -5.90 -19.92 -8.65
N PHE A 15 -6.34 -20.03 -7.39
CA PHE A 15 -7.75 -19.85 -7.04
C PHE A 15 -8.21 -18.40 -7.17
N ARG A 16 -7.40 -17.39 -6.79
CA ARG A 16 -7.74 -15.97 -6.96
C ARG A 16 -7.86 -15.57 -8.43
N ALA A 17 -7.00 -16.10 -9.30
CA ALA A 17 -7.01 -15.78 -10.72
C ALA A 17 -8.11 -16.54 -11.52
N ARG A 18 -8.78 -17.51 -10.90
CA ARG A 18 -9.93 -18.23 -11.47
C ARG A 18 -11.08 -17.25 -11.74
N ARG A 19 -11.45 -17.11 -13.02
CA ARG A 19 -12.36 -16.08 -13.60
C ARG A 19 -11.77 -14.67 -13.79
N HIS A 20 -10.59 -14.35 -13.26
CA HIS A 20 -9.90 -13.08 -13.55
C HIS A 20 -8.99 -13.18 -14.79
N SER A 21 -8.35 -14.32 -15.02
CA SER A 21 -7.43 -14.55 -16.15
C SER A 21 -7.81 -15.82 -16.93
N LYS A 22 -7.76 -15.78 -18.27
CA LYS A 22 -7.87 -17.01 -19.10
C LYS A 22 -6.63 -17.89 -18.96
N TRP A 23 -5.46 -17.28 -18.81
CA TRP A 23 -4.16 -17.95 -18.68
C TRP A 23 -3.38 -17.36 -17.50
N ILE A 24 -2.69 -18.21 -16.73
CA ILE A 24 -1.75 -17.84 -15.66
C ILE A 24 -0.39 -18.45 -16.00
N LEU A 25 0.69 -17.69 -15.82
CA LEU A 25 2.05 -18.20 -15.92
C LEU A 25 2.59 -18.52 -14.51
N ASN A 26 3.00 -19.77 -14.27
CA ASN A 26 3.65 -20.18 -13.03
C ASN A 26 5.19 -20.17 -13.22
N VAL A 27 5.85 -19.13 -12.71
CA VAL A 27 7.30 -18.89 -12.82
C VAL A 27 7.86 -18.21 -11.56
N ASP A 28 9.11 -18.50 -11.25
CA ASP A 28 9.85 -17.94 -10.11
C ASP A 28 10.41 -16.53 -10.41
N ILE A 29 10.84 -15.79 -9.38
CA ILE A 29 11.38 -14.42 -9.56
C ILE A 29 12.71 -14.38 -10.32
N ASP A 30 13.43 -15.49 -10.42
CA ASP A 30 14.62 -15.69 -11.26
C ASP A 30 14.31 -16.27 -12.65
N GLU A 31 13.05 -16.29 -13.09
CA GLU A 31 12.63 -16.89 -14.36
C GLU A 31 11.94 -15.92 -15.34
N ARG A 32 12.28 -16.04 -16.64
CA ARG A 32 11.76 -15.17 -17.70
C ARG A 32 11.30 -15.99 -18.89
N LEU A 33 10.00 -15.96 -19.20
CA LEU A 33 9.45 -16.55 -20.42
C LEU A 33 9.93 -15.76 -21.65
N VAL A 34 10.43 -16.48 -22.66
CA VAL A 34 10.88 -15.98 -23.95
C VAL A 34 10.04 -16.64 -25.04
N MET A 35 9.50 -15.83 -25.95
CA MET A 35 8.91 -16.29 -27.21
C MET A 35 9.85 -15.90 -28.34
N THR A 36 10.06 -16.80 -29.30
CA THR A 36 11.10 -16.66 -30.35
C THR A 36 10.55 -16.38 -31.75
N GLN A 37 9.24 -16.57 -31.98
CA GLN A 37 8.62 -16.39 -33.30
C GLN A 37 7.52 -15.33 -33.30
N ILE A 38 6.55 -15.42 -32.38
CA ILE A 38 5.42 -14.49 -32.28
C ILE A 38 5.15 -14.10 -30.82
N PRO A 39 4.54 -12.92 -30.56
CA PRO A 39 4.18 -12.51 -29.20
C PRO A 39 3.26 -13.53 -28.51
N LEU A 40 3.44 -13.71 -27.20
CA LEU A 40 2.68 -14.68 -26.40
C LEU A 40 1.16 -14.50 -26.55
N SER A 41 0.66 -13.25 -26.55
CA SER A 41 -0.77 -12.96 -26.74
C SER A 41 -1.32 -13.44 -28.08
N SER A 42 -0.50 -13.44 -29.15
CA SER A 42 -0.87 -13.97 -30.46
C SER A 42 -0.73 -15.50 -30.52
N TYR A 43 0.30 -16.08 -29.90
CA TYR A 43 0.38 -17.53 -29.75
C TYR A 43 -0.84 -18.09 -28.99
N LEU A 44 -1.26 -17.46 -27.90
CA LEU A 44 -2.42 -17.88 -27.09
C LEU A 44 -3.79 -17.67 -27.77
N ARG A 45 -3.82 -17.12 -28.99
CA ARG A 45 -5.00 -17.11 -29.87
C ARG A 45 -5.05 -18.31 -30.82
N THR A 46 -3.93 -18.96 -31.13
CA THR A 46 -3.89 -20.16 -31.98
C THR A 46 -4.02 -21.48 -31.18
N ILE A 47 -4.19 -21.39 -29.86
CA ILE A 47 -4.31 -22.55 -28.97
C ILE A 47 -5.75 -23.06 -28.96
N PRO A 48 -5.97 -24.36 -29.26
CA PRO A 48 -7.29 -24.99 -29.13
C PRO A 48 -7.91 -24.81 -27.75
N GLU A 49 -9.23 -24.60 -27.68
CA GLU A 49 -9.92 -24.38 -26.40
C GLU A 49 -9.85 -25.58 -25.44
N ASP A 50 -9.63 -26.80 -25.94
CA ASP A 50 -9.43 -28.02 -25.14
C ASP A 50 -8.03 -28.15 -24.52
N MET A 51 -7.10 -27.21 -24.78
CA MET A 51 -5.84 -27.16 -24.03
C MET A 51 -6.07 -26.54 -22.65
N GLY A 52 -5.83 -27.31 -21.60
CA GLY A 52 -5.85 -26.84 -20.20
C GLY A 52 -4.54 -26.17 -19.80
N ASP A 53 -3.40 -26.61 -20.34
CA ASP A 53 -2.08 -26.11 -19.99
C ASP A 53 -1.04 -26.25 -21.11
N ILE A 54 0.00 -25.41 -21.05
CA ILE A 54 1.12 -25.34 -22.00
C ILE A 54 2.42 -25.38 -21.20
N ASN A 55 3.23 -26.41 -21.42
CA ASN A 55 4.51 -26.61 -20.75
C ASN A 55 5.68 -26.12 -21.62
N PHE A 56 6.47 -25.22 -21.07
CA PHE A 56 7.65 -24.60 -21.68
C PHE A 56 8.93 -25.28 -21.20
N SER A 57 9.84 -25.62 -22.11
CA SER A 57 11.20 -26.04 -21.73
C SER A 57 11.92 -24.91 -21.00
N THR A 58 12.74 -25.25 -20.01
CA THR A 58 13.65 -24.30 -19.35
C THR A 58 15.03 -24.31 -19.98
N LYS A 59 15.70 -23.16 -19.86
CA LYS A 59 17.08 -22.91 -20.27
C LYS A 59 17.81 -22.21 -19.12
N ARG A 60 18.62 -22.95 -18.37
CA ARG A 60 19.39 -22.38 -17.25
C ARG A 60 20.39 -21.34 -17.77
N VAL A 61 20.48 -20.22 -17.07
CA VAL A 61 21.40 -19.11 -17.30
C VAL A 61 22.35 -19.04 -16.10
N GLN A 62 23.65 -18.99 -16.35
CA GLN A 62 24.67 -19.04 -15.30
C GLN A 62 24.88 -17.66 -14.66
N ARG A 63 24.53 -17.49 -13.38
CA ARG A 63 24.79 -16.29 -12.59
C ARG A 63 26.01 -16.50 -11.67
N THR A 64 27.10 -15.82 -11.97
CA THR A 64 28.42 -16.01 -11.31
C THR A 64 28.62 -15.19 -10.03
N GLU A 65 27.81 -14.17 -9.79
CA GLU A 65 27.95 -13.26 -8.63
C GLU A 65 26.67 -13.22 -7.78
N HIS A 66 26.76 -12.51 -6.64
CA HIS A 66 25.57 -12.06 -5.89
C HIS A 66 24.84 -10.95 -6.66
N LEU A 67 23.57 -10.74 -6.35
CA LEU A 67 22.81 -9.57 -6.85
C LEU A 67 23.20 -8.33 -6.04
N PRO A 68 23.17 -7.12 -6.64
CA PRO A 68 23.39 -5.88 -5.89
C PRO A 68 22.33 -5.71 -4.81
N SER A 69 22.77 -5.44 -3.58
CA SER A 69 21.92 -5.18 -2.41
C SER A 69 21.39 -3.75 -2.34
N THR A 70 21.96 -2.85 -3.14
CA THR A 70 21.59 -1.42 -3.24
C THR A 70 21.45 -1.01 -4.71
N PHE A 71 20.66 0.03 -4.97
CA PHE A 71 20.56 0.63 -6.31
C PHE A 71 21.51 1.83 -6.41
N THR A 72 22.42 1.80 -7.38
CA THR A 72 23.34 2.90 -7.70
C THR A 72 23.01 3.47 -9.09
N PRO A 73 22.59 4.74 -9.24
CA PRO A 73 22.24 5.37 -10.51
C PRO A 73 23.26 5.16 -11.64
N ALA A 74 24.54 5.34 -11.33
CA ALA A 74 25.64 5.16 -12.28
C ALA A 74 25.90 3.67 -12.55
N GLY A 75 25.88 3.28 -13.83
CA GLY A 75 26.33 1.96 -14.28
C GLY A 75 25.36 0.79 -14.04
N PHE A 76 24.19 0.99 -13.42
CA PHE A 76 23.24 -0.10 -13.10
C PHE A 76 22.84 -0.97 -14.30
N GLU A 77 22.85 -0.43 -15.53
CA GLU A 77 22.59 -1.18 -16.77
C GLU A 77 23.52 -2.40 -16.96
N ARG A 78 24.71 -2.37 -16.34
CA ARG A 78 25.66 -3.49 -16.29
C ARG A 78 25.24 -4.59 -15.32
N GLU A 79 24.45 -4.27 -14.29
CA GLU A 79 23.93 -5.21 -13.28
C GLU A 79 22.58 -5.84 -13.66
N VAL A 80 22.00 -5.43 -14.78
CA VAL A 80 20.73 -5.97 -15.26
C VAL A 80 20.90 -7.42 -15.71
N LEU A 81 20.19 -8.33 -15.02
CA LEU A 81 20.33 -9.79 -15.16
C LEU A 81 20.48 -10.32 -16.59
N PHE A 82 19.66 -9.83 -17.52
CA PHE A 82 19.60 -10.38 -18.88
C PHE A 82 20.71 -9.88 -19.81
N SER A 83 21.29 -8.70 -19.56
CA SER A 83 22.47 -8.21 -20.28
C SER A 83 23.74 -8.81 -19.68
N LYS A 84 23.85 -8.85 -18.33
CA LYS A 84 25.01 -9.37 -17.59
C LYS A 84 25.22 -10.88 -17.78
N TYR A 85 24.16 -11.68 -17.71
CA TYR A 85 24.26 -13.15 -17.72
C TYR A 85 23.73 -13.77 -19.02
N GLN A 86 24.66 -14.09 -19.92
CA GLN A 86 24.36 -14.64 -21.25
C GLN A 86 24.82 -16.09 -21.46
N LYS A 87 25.63 -16.67 -20.57
CA LYS A 87 25.99 -18.11 -20.63
C LYS A 87 24.78 -18.97 -20.30
N THR A 88 24.41 -19.89 -21.19
CA THR A 88 23.22 -20.73 -21.07
C THR A 88 23.50 -22.21 -21.30
N ALA A 89 22.82 -23.08 -20.57
CA ALA A 89 22.81 -24.51 -20.79
C ALA A 89 21.90 -24.91 -21.99
N PRO A 90 21.97 -26.15 -22.48
CA PRO A 90 20.95 -26.72 -23.37
C PRO A 90 19.54 -26.68 -22.76
N MET A 91 18.52 -26.63 -23.61
CA MET A 91 17.11 -26.57 -23.17
C MET A 91 16.58 -27.94 -22.74
N SER A 92 15.93 -28.01 -21.57
CA SER A 92 15.37 -29.25 -20.98
C SER A 92 13.87 -29.12 -20.68
N TYR A 93 13.17 -30.25 -20.62
CA TYR A 93 11.78 -30.31 -20.11
C TYR A 93 11.71 -30.87 -18.68
N ILE A 94 12.84 -31.31 -18.09
CA ILE A 94 12.87 -31.87 -16.72
C ILE A 94 12.40 -30.82 -15.69
N GLU A 95 12.82 -29.57 -15.88
CA GLU A 95 12.36 -28.40 -15.10
C GLU A 95 11.39 -27.55 -15.94
N MET A 96 10.49 -28.17 -16.72
CA MET A 96 9.51 -27.41 -17.51
C MET A 96 8.66 -26.49 -16.63
N LYS A 97 8.21 -25.35 -17.18
CA LYS A 97 7.35 -24.37 -16.48
C LYS A 97 6.04 -24.20 -17.23
N VAL A 98 4.95 -23.97 -16.50
CA VAL A 98 3.59 -24.10 -17.04
C VAL A 98 2.86 -22.75 -17.17
N LEU A 99 2.21 -22.56 -18.33
CA LEU A 99 1.13 -21.60 -18.51
C LEU A 99 -0.20 -22.38 -18.52
N LEU A 100 -1.10 -22.09 -17.60
CA LEU A 100 -2.32 -22.88 -17.38
C LEU A 100 -3.61 -22.06 -17.41
N ARG A 101 -4.72 -22.75 -17.66
CA ARG A 101 -6.09 -22.21 -17.57
C ARG A 101 -6.69 -22.47 -16.18
N PRO A 102 -6.90 -21.45 -15.33
CA PRO A 102 -7.50 -21.67 -14.02
C PRO A 102 -8.99 -22.06 -14.09
N ASP A 103 -9.63 -21.91 -15.25
CA ASP A 103 -10.97 -22.44 -15.49
C ASP A 103 -11.00 -23.93 -15.89
N ARG A 104 -9.85 -24.56 -16.22
CA ARG A 104 -9.75 -25.94 -16.75
C ARG A 104 -8.83 -26.89 -15.98
N THR A 105 -7.90 -26.35 -15.22
CA THR A 105 -7.10 -27.09 -14.22
C THR A 105 -7.91 -27.31 -12.94
N GLU A 106 -7.71 -28.46 -12.30
CA GLU A 106 -8.16 -28.74 -10.92
C GLU A 106 -6.98 -28.67 -9.94
N GLY A 107 -5.85 -29.28 -10.30
CA GLY A 107 -4.67 -29.42 -9.43
C GLY A 107 -3.37 -29.02 -10.11
N LEU A 108 -2.64 -28.12 -9.45
CA LEU A 108 -1.32 -27.63 -9.85
C LEU A 108 -0.25 -28.17 -8.87
N PHE A 109 0.86 -28.66 -9.40
CA PHE A 109 2.06 -29.05 -8.67
C PHE A 109 3.20 -28.09 -9.04
N TYR A 110 4.31 -28.12 -8.29
CA TYR A 110 5.24 -27.00 -8.19
C TYR A 110 5.60 -26.31 -9.53
N HIS A 111 5.85 -27.06 -10.61
CA HIS A 111 6.04 -26.50 -11.96
C HIS A 111 5.06 -26.99 -13.06
N TRP A 112 4.12 -27.90 -12.77
CA TRP A 112 3.23 -28.49 -13.79
C TRP A 112 1.83 -28.82 -13.27
N VAL A 113 0.83 -28.78 -14.14
CA VAL A 113 -0.54 -29.21 -13.81
C VAL A 113 -0.60 -30.73 -13.69
N TRP A 114 -1.11 -31.25 -12.57
CA TRP A 114 -1.27 -32.70 -12.36
C TRP A 114 -2.71 -33.17 -12.55
N ALA A 115 -3.71 -32.33 -12.26
CA ALA A 115 -5.13 -32.65 -12.44
C ALA A 115 -5.87 -31.59 -13.29
N ARG A 116 -6.73 -32.05 -14.19
CA ARG A 116 -7.51 -31.26 -15.17
C ARG A 116 -8.96 -31.74 -15.18
N TYR A 117 -9.89 -30.90 -15.61
CA TYR A 117 -11.25 -31.37 -15.88
C TYR A 117 -11.30 -32.30 -17.11
N PRO A 118 -12.28 -33.22 -17.18
CA PRO A 118 -12.46 -34.10 -18.33
C PRO A 118 -12.48 -33.34 -19.66
N GLY A 119 -11.81 -33.91 -20.67
CA GLY A 119 -11.67 -33.32 -22.01
C GLY A 119 -10.51 -32.33 -22.19
N PHE A 120 -9.83 -31.89 -21.12
CA PHE A 120 -8.75 -30.90 -21.23
C PHE A 120 -7.35 -31.55 -21.25
N ARG A 121 -6.51 -31.12 -22.20
CA ARG A 121 -5.20 -31.72 -22.55
C ARG A 121 -4.04 -30.74 -22.31
N THR A 122 -2.82 -31.30 -22.29
CA THR A 122 -1.56 -30.53 -22.20
C THR A 122 -0.91 -30.36 -23.56
N MET A 123 -0.39 -29.16 -23.82
CA MET A 123 0.51 -28.90 -24.94
C MET A 123 1.96 -28.80 -24.46
N MET A 124 2.86 -29.58 -25.04
CA MET A 124 4.31 -29.31 -24.95
C MET A 124 4.67 -28.31 -26.04
N ILE A 125 5.09 -27.09 -25.69
CA ILE A 125 5.46 -26.10 -26.71
C ILE A 125 6.83 -26.44 -27.33
N PRO A 126 7.01 -26.34 -28.66
CA PRO A 126 8.32 -26.55 -29.27
C PRO A 126 9.35 -25.52 -28.77
N LYS A 127 10.55 -26.01 -28.46
CA LYS A 127 11.73 -25.20 -28.04
C LYS A 127 12.08 -24.07 -29.02
N THR A 128 11.63 -24.17 -30.27
CA THR A 128 11.81 -23.18 -31.35
C THR A 128 10.76 -22.06 -31.35
N VAL A 129 9.70 -22.16 -30.55
CA VAL A 129 8.59 -21.20 -30.44
C VAL A 129 8.62 -20.43 -29.12
N GLY A 130 8.97 -21.10 -28.00
CA GLY A 130 9.16 -20.45 -26.71
C GLY A 130 9.80 -21.34 -25.63
N TYR A 131 10.44 -20.70 -24.65
CA TYR A 131 11.13 -21.35 -23.53
C TYR A 131 11.29 -20.38 -22.34
N VAL A 132 11.58 -20.88 -21.14
CA VAL A 132 11.84 -20.06 -19.95
C VAL A 132 13.34 -19.98 -19.67
N ARG A 133 13.92 -18.77 -19.59
CA ARG A 133 15.29 -18.54 -19.08
C ARG A 133 15.26 -18.56 -17.54
N HIS A 134 16.15 -19.32 -16.93
CA HIS A 134 16.18 -19.55 -15.47
C HIS A 134 17.55 -19.13 -14.89
N TYR A 135 17.59 -18.03 -14.13
CA TYR A 135 18.83 -17.36 -13.71
C TYR A 135 19.43 -17.93 -12.42
N ARG A 136 20.00 -19.13 -12.50
CA ARG A 136 20.56 -19.86 -11.35
C ARG A 136 21.97 -19.41 -10.96
N THR A 137 22.20 -19.32 -9.66
CA THR A 137 23.48 -18.94 -9.05
C THR A 137 24.49 -20.08 -9.06
N THR A 138 25.77 -19.80 -9.33
CA THR A 138 26.87 -20.75 -9.13
C THR A 138 27.54 -20.61 -7.77
N LEU A 139 27.21 -19.55 -7.01
CA LEU A 139 27.70 -19.36 -5.65
C LEU A 139 26.98 -20.29 -4.66
N PRO A 140 27.64 -20.73 -3.57
CA PRO A 140 27.07 -21.60 -2.55
C PRO A 140 25.68 -21.14 -2.08
N SER A 141 24.71 -22.04 -2.15
CA SER A 141 23.31 -21.83 -1.76
C SER A 141 22.57 -23.17 -1.80
N LEU A 142 21.38 -23.23 -1.18
CA LEU A 142 20.45 -24.38 -1.25
C LEU A 142 20.06 -24.82 -2.69
N ALA A 143 20.35 -24.01 -3.70
CA ALA A 143 20.07 -24.29 -5.10
C ALA A 143 21.34 -24.42 -5.96
N ALA A 144 22.54 -24.51 -5.37
CA ALA A 144 23.82 -24.47 -6.09
C ALA A 144 24.24 -25.83 -6.71
N ASN A 145 23.75 -26.95 -6.19
CA ASN A 145 24.15 -28.31 -6.59
C ASN A 145 23.92 -28.64 -8.07
N TRP A 146 23.18 -27.82 -8.82
CA TRP A 146 23.07 -27.90 -10.27
C TRP A 146 24.42 -27.72 -11.02
N VAL A 147 25.42 -27.10 -10.38
CA VAL A 147 26.77 -26.87 -10.93
C VAL A 147 27.68 -28.08 -10.75
N GLU A 148 27.45 -28.90 -9.72
CA GLU A 148 28.23 -30.12 -9.45
C GLU A 148 28.05 -31.17 -10.56
N SER A 149 26.97 -31.04 -11.35
CA SER A 149 26.77 -31.76 -12.60
C SER A 149 27.65 -31.20 -13.72
N LYS A 150 28.83 -31.82 -13.95
CA LYS A 150 29.75 -31.51 -15.07
C LYS A 150 29.07 -31.42 -16.44
N LEU A 151 27.99 -32.20 -16.65
CA LEU A 151 27.15 -32.15 -17.84
C LEU A 151 26.60 -30.74 -18.16
N VAL A 152 26.44 -29.88 -17.15
CA VAL A 152 25.82 -28.56 -17.28
C VAL A 152 26.83 -27.42 -17.37
N THR A 153 27.98 -27.51 -16.69
CA THR A 153 29.05 -26.50 -16.78
C THR A 153 29.69 -26.48 -18.16
N ASP A 154 30.04 -27.66 -18.66
CA ASP A 154 30.95 -27.83 -19.79
C ASP A 154 30.24 -27.65 -21.14
N ASN A 155 28.90 -27.71 -21.14
CA ASN A 155 28.04 -27.53 -22.32
C ASN A 155 27.40 -26.13 -22.41
N THR A 156 27.86 -25.14 -21.64
CA THR A 156 27.30 -23.78 -21.73
C THR A 156 27.69 -23.07 -23.04
N ARG A 157 26.75 -22.32 -23.62
CA ARG A 157 26.97 -21.46 -24.78
C ARG A 157 26.44 -20.05 -24.52
N SER A 158 27.11 -19.03 -25.05
CA SER A 158 26.60 -17.67 -25.02
C SER A 158 25.32 -17.55 -25.83
N ASN A 159 24.28 -16.97 -25.25
CA ASN A 159 22.98 -16.76 -25.89
C ASN A 159 22.34 -15.49 -25.32
N ARG A 160 22.49 -14.39 -26.06
CA ARG A 160 21.76 -13.14 -25.85
C ARG A 160 20.24 -13.34 -26.08
N LEU A 161 19.42 -12.35 -25.70
CA LEU A 161 18.05 -12.26 -26.18
C LEU A 161 18.03 -11.70 -27.62
N ASP A 162 16.84 -11.55 -28.22
CA ASP A 162 16.70 -10.66 -29.38
C ASP A 162 17.13 -9.24 -28.97
N VAL A 163 17.92 -8.58 -29.81
CA VAL A 163 18.56 -7.30 -29.49
C VAL A 163 17.52 -6.19 -29.32
N ARG A 164 16.50 -6.14 -30.19
CA ARG A 164 15.44 -5.12 -30.11
C ARG A 164 14.58 -5.30 -28.87
N PHE A 165 14.27 -6.55 -28.50
CA PHE A 165 13.59 -6.87 -27.25
C PHE A 165 14.45 -6.50 -26.03
N GLU A 166 15.75 -6.77 -26.06
CA GLU A 166 16.68 -6.47 -24.97
C GLU A 166 16.81 -4.97 -24.72
N GLU A 167 16.96 -4.16 -25.76
CA GLU A 167 16.98 -2.69 -25.69
C GLU A 167 15.68 -2.11 -25.10
N ARG A 168 14.53 -2.60 -25.57
CA ARG A 168 13.21 -2.21 -25.06
C ARG A 168 13.03 -2.58 -23.58
N LEU A 169 13.50 -3.77 -23.20
CA LEU A 169 13.42 -4.26 -21.83
C LEU A 169 14.37 -3.47 -20.90
N MET A 170 15.57 -3.12 -21.37
CA MET A 170 16.52 -2.26 -20.65
C MET A 170 15.89 -0.90 -20.36
N ALA A 171 15.42 -0.20 -21.40
CA ALA A 171 14.76 1.10 -21.25
C ALA A 171 13.54 1.04 -20.31
N ALA A 172 12.76 -0.05 -20.35
CA ALA A 172 11.63 -0.25 -19.44
C ALA A 172 12.06 -0.47 -17.98
N VAL A 173 13.11 -1.25 -17.74
CA VAL A 173 13.66 -1.56 -16.40
C VAL A 173 14.33 -0.33 -15.79
N VAL A 174 15.23 0.33 -16.52
CA VAL A 174 15.93 1.54 -16.06
C VAL A 174 14.93 2.62 -15.68
N ARG A 175 13.99 2.96 -16.58
CA ARG A 175 12.91 3.92 -16.32
C ARG A 175 12.07 3.57 -15.07
N ARG A 176 11.81 2.28 -14.82
CA ARG A 176 11.05 1.84 -13.64
C ARG A 176 11.86 1.99 -12.35
N LEU A 177 13.16 1.68 -12.37
CA LEU A 177 14.05 1.78 -11.21
C LEU A 177 14.39 3.24 -10.89
N LYS A 178 14.76 4.04 -11.88
CA LYS A 178 14.94 5.50 -11.73
C LYS A 178 13.69 6.12 -11.09
N ARG A 179 12.49 5.78 -11.57
CA ARG A 179 11.23 6.26 -10.97
C ARG A 179 11.02 5.87 -9.49
N VAL A 180 11.60 4.76 -9.02
CA VAL A 180 11.44 4.28 -7.62
C VAL A 180 12.54 4.77 -6.69
N TYR A 181 13.78 4.89 -7.20
CA TYR A 181 14.97 5.17 -6.38
C TYR A 181 15.64 6.53 -6.69
N GLU A 182 15.56 7.05 -7.92
CA GLU A 182 16.00 8.41 -8.28
C GLU A 182 14.85 9.41 -8.07
N LEU A 183 14.42 9.55 -6.81
CA LEU A 183 13.49 10.58 -6.40
C LEU A 183 14.25 11.91 -6.27
N ARG A 184 13.77 12.96 -6.95
CA ARG A 184 14.47 14.27 -7.00
C ARG A 184 14.59 14.84 -5.59
N ASP A 185 15.80 15.26 -5.22
CA ASP A 185 16.04 15.99 -3.99
C ASP A 185 15.21 17.28 -3.91
N ILE A 186 14.95 17.72 -2.68
CA ILE A 186 14.17 18.92 -2.37
C ILE A 186 15.15 20.04 -2.07
N TRP A 187 14.96 21.18 -2.73
CA TRP A 187 15.85 22.31 -2.52
C TRP A 187 15.52 22.99 -1.18
N CYS A 188 16.49 23.57 -0.48
CA CYS A 188 16.17 24.24 0.79
C CYS A 188 15.34 25.52 0.57
N GLU A 189 15.56 26.20 -0.56
CA GLU A 189 14.81 27.37 -1.03
C GLU A 189 13.36 27.03 -1.43
N GLU A 190 13.01 25.74 -1.52
CA GLU A 190 11.66 25.24 -1.76
C GLU A 190 10.85 25.00 -0.47
N ILE A 191 11.48 25.11 0.71
CA ILE A 191 10.81 25.08 2.02
C ILE A 191 10.29 26.49 2.35
N PRO A 192 9.06 26.68 2.87
CA PRO A 192 8.57 28.00 3.25
C PRO A 192 9.50 28.71 4.24
N LEU A 193 9.83 29.99 4.00
CA LEU A 193 10.74 30.78 4.85
C LEU A 193 10.39 30.75 6.34
N ARG A 194 9.09 30.72 6.69
CA ARG A 194 8.63 30.60 8.08
C ARG A 194 8.96 29.24 8.73
N MET A 195 9.10 28.18 7.94
CA MET A 195 9.56 26.86 8.42
C MET A 195 11.09 26.81 8.55
N LEU A 196 11.83 27.46 7.65
CA LEU A 196 13.30 27.53 7.68
C LEU A 196 13.87 28.28 8.91
N GLY A 197 13.05 29.07 9.61
CA GLY A 197 13.42 29.78 10.84
C GLY A 197 13.09 29.07 12.15
N LEU A 198 12.61 27.82 12.13
CA LEU A 198 12.17 27.10 13.35
C LEU A 198 13.23 26.15 13.94
N MET A 199 14.29 25.85 13.20
CA MET A 199 15.40 24.97 13.56
C MET A 199 16.69 25.50 12.93
N ASP A 200 17.86 25.11 13.45
CA ASP A 200 19.15 25.47 12.84
C ASP A 200 19.27 24.91 11.41
N ARG A 201 19.99 25.62 10.53
CA ARG A 201 20.13 25.35 9.09
C ARG A 201 20.65 23.94 8.78
N TYR A 202 21.41 23.35 9.70
CA TYR A 202 21.93 21.98 9.61
C TYR A 202 20.91 20.87 9.93
N ASN A 203 19.74 21.20 10.50
CA ASN A 203 18.70 20.22 10.83
C ASN A 203 17.72 19.93 9.67
N TYR A 204 17.83 20.65 8.54
CA TYR A 204 17.00 20.40 7.35
C TYR A 204 17.77 19.52 6.36
N ASN A 205 17.27 18.29 6.13
CA ASN A 205 17.79 17.42 5.06
C ASN A 205 17.18 17.83 3.71
N CYS A 206 17.70 18.93 3.18
CA CYS A 206 17.42 19.50 1.87
C CYS A 206 18.74 19.94 1.21
N VAL A 207 18.71 20.20 -0.09
CA VAL A 207 19.91 20.60 -0.86
C VAL A 207 19.84 22.11 -1.15
N TRP A 208 20.84 22.89 -0.72
CA TRP A 208 20.95 24.30 -1.14
C TRP A 208 21.40 24.39 -2.60
N LYS A 209 20.99 25.42 -3.34
CA LYS A 209 21.15 25.48 -4.80
C LYS A 209 22.61 25.56 -5.29
N GLY A 210 23.18 24.40 -5.61
CA GLY A 210 24.16 24.22 -6.69
C GLY A 210 23.46 23.95 -8.03
N ASN A 211 24.03 24.44 -9.13
CA ASN A 211 23.41 24.34 -10.46
C ASN A 211 23.59 22.95 -11.09
N GLU A 212 22.53 22.14 -11.11
CA GLU A 212 22.28 21.18 -12.20
C GLU A 212 20.81 20.75 -12.24
N VAL A 213 20.30 20.42 -13.45
CA VAL A 213 18.92 19.96 -13.66
C VAL A 213 18.94 18.77 -14.60
N VAL A 214 18.62 17.59 -14.08
CA VAL A 214 18.52 16.35 -14.87
C VAL A 214 17.13 16.27 -15.50
N GLU A 215 17.05 16.43 -16.83
CA GLU A 215 15.86 16.03 -17.58
C GLU A 215 15.68 14.49 -17.53
N ILE A 216 14.43 14.04 -17.51
CA ILE A 216 14.07 12.61 -17.60
C ILE A 216 13.38 12.39 -18.94
N ASP A 217 13.94 11.51 -19.76
CA ASP A 217 13.65 11.34 -21.18
C ASP A 217 12.18 11.15 -21.58
N LYS A 218 11.90 11.60 -22.81
CA LYS A 218 10.60 11.50 -23.48
C LYS A 218 10.29 10.04 -23.83
N VAL A 219 9.15 9.55 -23.36
CA VAL A 219 8.67 8.19 -23.64
C VAL A 219 7.92 8.14 -24.97
N ARG A 220 8.36 7.27 -25.90
CA ARG A 220 7.62 6.94 -27.12
C ARG A 220 6.39 6.06 -26.80
N PRO A 221 5.36 6.04 -27.67
CA PRO A 221 4.22 5.12 -27.54
C PRO A 221 4.66 3.65 -27.41
N GLN A 222 3.81 2.83 -26.78
CA GLN A 222 3.92 1.38 -26.91
C GLN A 222 3.41 0.97 -28.30
N ASP A 223 3.99 -0.06 -28.90
CA ASP A 223 3.43 -0.62 -30.14
C ASP A 223 1.98 -1.05 -29.91
N PRO A 224 1.08 -0.89 -30.89
CA PRO A 224 -0.23 -1.49 -30.87
C PRO A 224 -0.12 -3.01 -31.03
N LEU A 225 0.14 -3.71 -29.93
CA LEU A 225 -0.23 -5.12 -29.84
C LEU A 225 -1.74 -5.21 -30.03
N ASP A 226 -2.19 -6.19 -30.80
CA ASP A 226 -3.61 -6.54 -30.89
C ASP A 226 -4.07 -7.08 -29.52
N TYR A 227 -4.58 -6.20 -28.66
CA TYR A 227 -5.17 -6.51 -27.36
C TYR A 227 -6.65 -6.85 -27.55
N LYS A 228 -7.18 -7.76 -26.72
CA LYS A 228 -8.62 -7.99 -26.72
C LYS A 228 -9.36 -6.73 -26.23
N PRO A 229 -10.49 -6.35 -26.84
CA PRO A 229 -11.34 -5.27 -26.33
C PRO A 229 -11.69 -5.48 -24.86
N CYS A 230 -11.56 -4.42 -24.05
CA CYS A 230 -11.87 -4.49 -22.64
C CYS A 230 -13.37 -4.76 -22.41
N LYS A 231 -13.68 -5.71 -21.55
CA LYS A 231 -15.03 -5.85 -21.01
C LYS A 231 -15.33 -4.63 -20.13
N VAL A 232 -16.24 -3.78 -20.57
CA VAL A 232 -16.81 -2.69 -19.77
C VAL A 232 -17.96 -3.26 -18.94
N GLU A 233 -17.92 -3.09 -17.62
CA GLU A 233 -19.04 -3.44 -16.74
C GLU A 233 -20.15 -2.39 -16.80
N PRO A 234 -21.42 -2.72 -16.53
CA PRO A 234 -22.53 -1.77 -16.58
C PRO A 234 -22.29 -0.51 -15.74
N TRP A 235 -21.77 -0.66 -14.52
CA TRP A 235 -21.44 0.47 -13.64
C TRP A 235 -20.36 1.39 -14.23
N ASN A 236 -19.52 0.89 -15.14
CA ASN A 236 -18.41 1.62 -15.77
C ASN A 236 -18.72 2.08 -17.20
N ASN A 237 -19.94 1.84 -17.69
CA ASN A 237 -20.39 2.29 -19.02
C ASN A 237 -21.04 3.68 -18.94
N VAL A 238 -20.36 4.64 -18.30
CA VAL A 238 -20.89 5.99 -18.03
C VAL A 238 -19.86 7.05 -18.40
N THR A 239 -20.27 7.96 -19.29
CA THR A 239 -19.56 9.21 -19.59
C THR A 239 -20.41 10.38 -19.09
N LEU A 240 -19.76 11.42 -18.54
CA LEU A 240 -20.41 12.65 -18.09
C LEU A 240 -19.66 13.86 -18.66
N GLU A 241 -20.36 14.91 -19.08
CA GLU A 241 -19.68 16.14 -19.53
C GLU A 241 -19.32 17.10 -18.39
N GLU A 242 -19.94 16.92 -17.21
CA GLU A 242 -19.71 17.74 -16.03
C GLU A 242 -19.39 16.92 -14.77
N ILE A 243 -19.13 17.63 -13.66
CA ILE A 243 -18.89 17.10 -12.31
C ILE A 243 -19.85 17.77 -11.32
N SER A 244 -20.17 17.08 -10.22
CA SER A 244 -21.06 17.65 -9.20
C SER A 244 -20.49 18.94 -8.56
N PHE A 245 -21.36 19.79 -8.02
CA PHE A 245 -20.99 20.99 -7.23
C PHE A 245 -19.92 21.93 -7.85
N LYS A 246 -19.76 21.92 -9.18
CA LYS A 246 -18.73 22.63 -9.95
C LYS A 246 -18.59 24.11 -9.56
N GLU A 247 -19.72 24.81 -9.45
CA GLU A 247 -19.82 26.23 -9.10
C GLU A 247 -19.56 26.50 -7.62
N LEU A 248 -20.15 25.71 -6.72
CA LEU A 248 -19.95 25.80 -5.27
C LEU A 248 -18.48 25.59 -4.89
N ARG A 249 -17.81 24.65 -5.55
CA ARG A 249 -16.36 24.43 -5.43
C ARG A 249 -15.54 25.59 -6.00
N ALA A 250 -16.05 26.32 -7.00
CA ALA A 250 -15.40 27.53 -7.51
C ALA A 250 -15.53 28.69 -6.52
N ASP A 251 -16.69 28.90 -5.90
CA ASP A 251 -16.89 29.86 -4.81
C ASP A 251 -15.93 29.57 -3.64
N TRP A 252 -15.83 28.31 -3.20
CA TRP A 252 -14.89 27.91 -2.14
C TRP A 252 -13.42 28.09 -2.52
N ARG A 253 -13.02 27.84 -3.79
CA ARG A 253 -11.68 28.19 -4.31
C ARG A 253 -11.43 29.70 -4.27
N ASN A 254 -12.39 30.51 -4.70
CA ASN A 254 -12.27 31.97 -4.72
C ASN A 254 -12.16 32.56 -3.30
N LYS A 255 -12.83 31.95 -2.32
CA LYS A 255 -12.69 32.23 -0.88
C LYS A 255 -11.40 31.67 -0.25
N LEU A 256 -10.50 31.10 -1.04
CA LEU A 256 -9.21 30.50 -0.65
C LEU A 256 -9.32 29.35 0.39
N LEU A 257 -10.51 28.74 0.52
CA LEU A 257 -10.76 27.64 1.45
C LEU A 257 -9.99 26.39 0.99
N ALA A 258 -9.52 25.58 1.94
CA ALA A 258 -8.69 24.39 1.69
C ALA A 258 -7.46 24.61 0.77
N ARG A 259 -6.98 25.87 0.61
CA ARG A 259 -5.73 26.18 -0.07
C ARG A 259 -4.53 25.78 0.79
N TRP A 260 -3.56 25.09 0.21
CA TRP A 260 -2.37 24.66 0.94
C TRP A 260 -1.11 24.73 0.06
N ASN A 261 -0.35 25.83 0.16
CA ASN A 261 0.97 26.00 -0.48
C ASN A 261 2.05 24.96 -0.06
N ASN A 262 1.70 24.01 0.79
CA ASN A 262 2.53 22.89 1.22
C ASN A 262 2.62 21.85 0.06
N PHE A 263 3.67 21.02 -0.03
CA PHE A 263 3.87 20.02 -1.12
C PHE A 263 3.94 20.55 -2.58
N LYS A 264 4.21 21.85 -2.80
CA LYS A 264 4.34 22.42 -4.17
C LYS A 264 5.46 21.82 -5.02
N ASN A 265 6.43 21.12 -4.42
CA ASN A 265 7.70 20.77 -5.06
C ASN A 265 7.84 19.27 -5.39
N ALA A 266 6.93 18.43 -4.89
CA ALA A 266 6.77 17.03 -5.29
C ALA A 266 6.53 16.86 -6.81
N ARG A 267 6.66 15.64 -7.35
CA ARG A 267 6.24 15.38 -8.74
C ARG A 267 4.71 15.37 -8.83
N LEU A 268 4.13 15.94 -9.89
CA LEU A 268 2.69 15.74 -10.14
C LEU A 268 2.47 14.25 -10.46
N ARG A 269 1.79 13.57 -9.55
CA ARG A 269 1.41 12.16 -9.70
C ARG A 269 0.17 11.86 -8.87
N PRO A 270 -0.79 11.08 -9.39
CA PRO A 270 -1.86 10.53 -8.58
C PRO A 270 -1.33 9.54 -7.55
N ILE A 271 -1.95 9.51 -6.37
CA ILE A 271 -1.78 8.50 -5.31
C ILE A 271 -2.89 7.45 -5.46
N SER A 272 -4.12 7.93 -5.61
CA SER A 272 -5.34 7.12 -5.66
C SER A 272 -6.39 7.80 -6.56
N ALA A 273 -7.37 7.02 -7.03
CA ALA A 273 -8.53 7.51 -7.77
C ALA A 273 -9.78 6.75 -7.33
N PHE A 274 -10.87 7.46 -7.03
CA PHE A 274 -12.12 6.89 -6.52
C PHE A 274 -13.30 7.36 -7.39
N VAL A 275 -14.06 6.43 -7.99
CA VAL A 275 -15.27 6.75 -8.77
C VAL A 275 -16.51 6.70 -7.90
N TYR A 276 -17.29 7.77 -7.98
CA TYR A 276 -18.64 7.91 -7.44
C TYR A 276 -19.63 8.08 -8.60
N GLU A 277 -20.90 8.30 -8.27
CA GLU A 277 -22.00 8.39 -9.22
C GLU A 277 -21.80 9.50 -10.27
N GLN A 278 -21.40 10.70 -9.83
CA GLN A 278 -21.34 11.91 -10.67
C GLN A 278 -19.91 12.42 -10.94
N GLU A 279 -18.88 11.76 -10.41
CA GLU A 279 -17.48 12.22 -10.49
C GLU A 279 -16.48 11.12 -10.16
N ILE A 280 -15.23 11.31 -10.59
CA ILE A 280 -14.06 10.56 -10.11
C ILE A 280 -13.14 11.54 -9.38
N VAL A 281 -12.73 11.23 -8.15
CA VAL A 281 -11.76 12.05 -7.41
C VAL A 281 -10.40 11.41 -7.48
N VAL A 282 -9.40 12.18 -7.90
CA VAL A 282 -8.00 11.78 -7.92
C VAL A 282 -7.23 12.56 -6.86
N VAL A 283 -6.68 11.86 -5.87
CA VAL A 283 -5.77 12.47 -4.88
C VAL A 283 -4.35 12.41 -5.41
N THR A 284 -3.59 13.49 -5.29
CA THR A 284 -2.23 13.60 -5.84
C THR A 284 -1.18 13.89 -4.76
N ALA A 285 0.09 13.65 -5.07
CA ALA A 285 1.21 13.86 -4.15
C ALA A 285 1.81 15.28 -4.18
N LYS A 286 1.31 16.17 -5.06
CA LYS A 286 1.82 17.52 -5.26
C LYS A 286 0.68 18.52 -5.17
N TYR A 287 0.85 19.59 -4.39
CA TYR A 287 -0.06 20.72 -4.49
C TYR A 287 0.25 21.56 -5.73
N ILE A 288 -0.80 21.97 -6.43
CA ILE A 288 -0.79 22.95 -7.52
C ILE A 288 -1.82 24.01 -7.14
N ASP A 289 -1.48 25.29 -7.34
CA ASP A 289 -2.40 26.37 -7.04
C ASP A 289 -3.73 26.22 -7.81
N ALA A 290 -4.84 26.41 -7.10
CA ALA A 290 -6.19 26.01 -7.51
C ALA A 290 -6.75 26.78 -8.73
N ASP A 291 -6.06 27.84 -9.16
CA ASP A 291 -6.28 28.60 -10.39
C ASP A 291 -5.77 27.88 -11.65
N LYS A 292 -4.86 26.91 -11.51
CA LYS A 292 -4.13 26.34 -12.65
C LYS A 292 -4.86 25.12 -13.23
N PRO A 293 -5.05 25.05 -14.56
CA PRO A 293 -5.72 23.94 -15.20
C PRO A 293 -4.91 22.65 -15.08
N LEU A 294 -5.61 21.54 -14.94
CA LEU A 294 -5.09 20.19 -14.95
C LEU A 294 -5.98 19.32 -15.84
N TYR A 295 -5.40 18.31 -16.46
CA TYR A 295 -6.10 17.41 -17.38
C TYR A 295 -6.13 16.00 -16.81
N CYS A 296 -7.35 15.55 -16.49
CA CYS A 296 -7.65 14.16 -16.19
C CYS A 296 -7.59 13.36 -17.50
N ARG A 297 -6.82 12.26 -17.50
CA ARG A 297 -6.58 11.43 -18.69
C ARG A 297 -6.84 9.96 -18.36
N TYR A 298 -7.53 9.26 -19.25
CA TYR A 298 -8.25 8.02 -18.94
C TYR A 298 -7.77 6.86 -19.81
N PHE A 299 -7.68 5.68 -19.22
CA PHE A 299 -7.04 4.52 -19.83
C PHE A 299 -7.89 3.27 -19.63
N ASP A 300 -7.94 2.41 -20.64
CA ASP A 300 -8.66 1.14 -20.62
C ASP A 300 -7.99 0.08 -19.71
N CYS A 301 -8.53 -1.14 -19.69
CA CYS A 301 -7.94 -2.26 -18.95
C CYS A 301 -6.54 -2.68 -19.45
N ASN A 302 -6.20 -2.43 -20.72
CA ASN A 302 -4.89 -2.68 -21.32
C ASN A 302 -3.87 -1.56 -21.02
N ARG A 303 -4.31 -0.44 -20.40
CA ARG A 303 -3.56 0.81 -20.18
C ARG A 303 -3.28 1.60 -21.46
N ILE A 304 -4.12 1.44 -22.48
CA ILE A 304 -4.19 2.31 -23.66
C ILE A 304 -5.02 3.54 -23.32
N GLU A 305 -4.60 4.72 -23.74
CA GLU A 305 -5.35 5.96 -23.52
C GLU A 305 -6.62 6.00 -24.36
N LEU A 306 -7.75 6.38 -23.76
CA LEU A 306 -9.02 6.54 -24.45
C LEU A 306 -8.96 7.83 -25.29
N PRO A 307 -8.97 7.77 -26.65
CA PRO A 307 -8.76 8.95 -27.49
C PRO A 307 -9.83 10.02 -27.26
N GLY A 308 -9.43 11.30 -27.26
CA GLY A 308 -10.32 12.44 -27.04
C GLY A 308 -10.97 12.53 -25.65
N SER A 309 -10.69 11.59 -24.73
CA SER A 309 -11.38 11.49 -23.44
C SER A 309 -10.96 12.51 -22.38
N ALA A 310 -9.89 13.29 -22.63
CA ALA A 310 -9.30 14.17 -21.63
C ALA A 310 -10.31 15.20 -21.08
N PHE A 311 -10.26 15.46 -19.77
CA PHE A 311 -11.16 16.39 -19.09
C PHE A 311 -10.36 17.44 -18.32
N GLN A 312 -10.61 18.72 -18.61
CA GLN A 312 -9.97 19.83 -17.92
C GLN A 312 -10.65 20.08 -16.56
N SER A 313 -9.84 20.25 -15.52
CA SER A 313 -10.27 20.49 -14.14
C SER A 313 -9.27 21.38 -13.39
N THR A 314 -9.51 21.60 -12.11
CA THR A 314 -8.69 22.39 -11.17
C THR A 314 -8.48 21.63 -9.87
N MET A 315 -7.35 21.87 -9.20
CA MET A 315 -7.04 21.21 -7.93
C MET A 315 -7.78 21.84 -6.74
N PHE A 316 -8.67 21.07 -6.12
CA PHE A 316 -9.43 21.43 -4.91
C PHE A 316 -10.18 20.20 -4.38
N PRO A 317 -10.34 20.01 -3.05
CA PRO A 317 -9.56 20.64 -1.97
C PRO A 317 -8.14 20.06 -1.91
N TYR A 318 -7.19 20.79 -1.32
CA TYR A 318 -5.80 20.34 -1.13
C TYR A 318 -5.18 19.77 -2.40
N SER A 319 -4.84 18.47 -2.43
CA SER A 319 -4.23 17.80 -3.58
C SER A 319 -5.21 16.94 -4.40
N ALA A 320 -6.52 17.08 -4.17
CA ALA A 320 -7.56 16.39 -4.91
C ALA A 320 -7.93 17.11 -6.22
N VAL A 321 -8.33 16.34 -7.22
CA VAL A 321 -8.80 16.81 -8.53
C VAL A 321 -10.08 16.07 -8.89
N TYR A 322 -11.14 16.81 -9.20
CA TYR A 322 -12.43 16.26 -9.62
C TYR A 322 -12.45 16.06 -11.14
N CYS A 323 -12.68 14.84 -11.59
CA CYS A 323 -12.67 14.44 -12.98
C CYS A 323 -14.06 13.91 -13.37
N ALA A 324 -14.54 14.24 -14.56
CA ALA A 324 -15.77 13.64 -15.08
C ALA A 324 -15.59 12.13 -15.34
N ARG A 325 -16.68 11.39 -15.47
CA ARG A 325 -16.64 9.95 -15.77
C ARG A 325 -16.43 9.70 -17.27
N ARG A 326 -15.80 8.59 -17.63
CA ARG A 326 -15.55 8.16 -19.02
C ARG A 326 -15.79 6.66 -19.12
N ALA A 327 -16.63 6.24 -20.07
CA ALA A 327 -16.99 4.84 -20.25
C ALA A 327 -15.76 3.96 -20.50
N GLY A 328 -15.67 2.82 -19.80
CA GLY A 328 -14.58 1.86 -19.93
C GLY A 328 -13.25 2.22 -19.26
N ALA A 329 -13.12 3.41 -18.65
CA ALA A 329 -11.90 3.79 -17.94
C ALA A 329 -11.61 2.86 -16.75
N LYS A 330 -10.37 2.35 -16.65
CA LYS A 330 -9.88 1.49 -15.56
C LYS A 330 -8.68 2.06 -14.83
N TYR A 331 -7.85 2.81 -15.55
CA TYR A 331 -6.76 3.58 -14.96
C TYR A 331 -6.87 5.04 -15.39
N MET A 332 -6.30 5.94 -14.60
CA MET A 332 -6.23 7.36 -14.97
C MET A 332 -4.97 8.05 -14.44
N THR A 333 -4.73 9.26 -14.95
CA THR A 333 -3.70 10.16 -14.44
C THR A 333 -4.16 11.61 -14.50
N VAL A 334 -3.36 12.50 -13.91
CA VAL A 334 -3.55 13.95 -13.95
C VAL A 334 -2.26 14.60 -14.44
N THR A 335 -2.39 15.49 -15.42
CA THR A 335 -1.29 16.16 -16.14
C THR A 335 -1.55 17.66 -16.23
N ARG A 336 -0.53 18.44 -16.61
CA ARG A 336 -0.63 19.90 -16.85
C ARG A 336 -1.11 20.26 -18.25
N THR A 337 -0.93 19.37 -19.22
CA THR A 337 -1.38 19.50 -20.61
C THR A 337 -1.82 18.14 -21.15
N VAL A 338 -2.67 18.12 -22.18
CA VAL A 338 -3.13 16.88 -22.83
C VAL A 338 -1.99 16.12 -23.51
N ASP A 339 -0.88 16.79 -23.87
CA ASP A 339 0.26 16.21 -24.56
C ASP A 339 1.40 15.75 -23.64
N GLU A 340 1.28 15.94 -22.31
CA GLU A 340 2.34 15.61 -21.35
C GLU A 340 2.67 14.10 -21.38
N PRO A 341 3.97 13.68 -21.41
CA PRO A 341 4.33 12.26 -21.45
C PRO A 341 3.86 11.47 -20.21
N VAL A 342 2.91 10.54 -20.41
CA VAL A 342 2.29 9.79 -19.31
C VAL A 342 3.22 8.71 -18.76
N ASN A 343 3.84 9.03 -17.63
CA ASN A 343 4.78 8.16 -16.92
C ASN A 343 4.13 7.31 -15.81
N PHE A 344 2.83 7.51 -15.52
CA PHE A 344 2.10 6.82 -14.47
C PHE A 344 0.58 6.92 -14.64
N THR A 345 -0.14 5.82 -14.39
CA THR A 345 -1.58 5.78 -14.16
C THR A 345 -1.91 4.97 -12.89
N VAL A 346 -2.89 5.43 -12.10
CA VAL A 346 -3.46 4.70 -10.94
C VAL A 346 -4.73 3.97 -11.33
N HIS A 347 -5.12 2.93 -10.58
CA HIS A 347 -6.38 2.23 -10.78
C HIS A 347 -7.56 3.04 -10.21
N ILE A 348 -8.70 3.03 -10.91
CA ILE A 348 -9.93 3.68 -10.47
C ILE A 348 -10.68 2.72 -9.54
N VAL A 349 -10.67 3.00 -8.24
CA VAL A 349 -11.38 2.21 -7.22
C VAL A 349 -12.85 2.61 -7.21
N SER A 350 -13.76 1.64 -7.31
CA SER A 350 -15.19 1.91 -7.17
C SER A 350 -15.55 2.25 -5.73
N ARG A 351 -16.21 3.40 -5.53
CA ARG A 351 -16.94 3.76 -4.31
C ARG A 351 -18.43 4.01 -4.65
N LEU A 352 -18.92 3.30 -5.67
CA LEU A 352 -20.33 3.16 -6.00
C LEU A 352 -20.95 2.13 -5.04
N PHE A 353 -21.48 2.62 -3.93
CA PHE A 353 -22.30 1.86 -2.98
C PHE A 353 -23.62 2.61 -2.78
N ASP A 354 -24.74 1.87 -2.81
CA ASP A 354 -26.07 2.44 -2.62
C ASP A 354 -26.20 3.00 -1.18
N GLU A 355 -25.81 2.18 -0.20
CA GLU A 355 -25.65 2.53 1.22
C GLU A 355 -24.21 2.25 1.70
N PRO A 356 -23.68 2.98 2.70
CA PRO A 356 -22.32 2.77 3.20
C PRO A 356 -22.10 1.39 3.83
N VAL A 357 -20.99 0.74 3.45
CA VAL A 357 -20.57 -0.58 3.95
C VAL A 357 -20.34 -0.58 5.48
N TYR A 358 -19.85 0.55 6.02
CA TYR A 358 -19.61 0.74 7.45
C TYR A 358 -20.36 1.95 8.01
N GLU A 359 -20.99 1.80 9.17
CA GLU A 359 -21.61 2.90 9.93
C GLU A 359 -20.54 3.84 10.48
N VAL A 360 -19.41 3.29 10.97
CA VAL A 360 -18.24 4.05 11.45
C VAL A 360 -16.94 3.37 11.06
N SER A 361 -15.96 4.17 10.64
CA SER A 361 -14.56 3.77 10.42
C SER A 361 -13.57 4.78 11.02
N VAL A 362 -12.27 4.46 11.08
CA VAL A 362 -11.22 5.39 11.52
C VAL A 362 -10.27 5.75 10.38
N CYS A 363 -10.03 7.05 10.14
CA CYS A 363 -8.84 7.54 9.48
C CYS A 363 -7.73 7.69 10.54
N VAL A 364 -6.77 6.75 10.54
CA VAL A 364 -5.65 6.78 11.48
C VAL A 364 -4.53 7.65 10.90
N GLY A 365 -3.94 8.51 11.74
CA GLY A 365 -2.79 9.33 11.41
C GLY A 365 -1.62 8.53 10.78
N PRO A 366 -0.80 9.18 9.94
CA PRO A 366 0.21 8.52 9.11
C PRO A 366 1.29 7.83 9.94
N ILE A 367 1.64 6.60 9.54
CA ILE A 367 2.71 5.80 10.17
C ILE A 367 3.98 5.93 9.31
N TYR A 368 5.08 6.30 9.95
CA TYR A 368 6.37 6.54 9.30
C TYR A 368 7.55 6.39 10.27
N GLY A 369 8.76 6.30 9.71
CA GLY A 369 10.00 6.15 10.46
C GLY A 369 10.32 4.70 10.84
N ALA A 370 11.48 4.49 11.47
CA ALA A 370 11.98 3.16 11.81
C ALA A 370 11.41 2.58 13.12
N GLU A 371 10.78 3.40 13.96
CA GLU A 371 10.28 3.01 15.29
C GLU A 371 9.23 1.89 15.22
N SER A 372 9.25 0.98 16.19
CA SER A 372 8.30 -0.13 16.27
C SER A 372 6.98 0.36 16.86
N ARG A 373 5.95 0.50 16.01
CA ARG A 373 4.65 1.11 16.37
C ARG A 373 3.55 0.09 16.71
N TRP A 374 3.90 -1.20 16.72
CA TRP A 374 2.98 -2.33 16.95
C TRP A 374 2.05 -2.15 18.17
N LEU A 375 2.56 -1.65 19.30
CA LEU A 375 1.76 -1.51 20.53
C LEU A 375 0.70 -0.39 20.41
N GLU A 376 1.07 0.76 19.81
CA GLU A 376 0.13 1.84 19.51
C GLU A 376 -0.94 1.41 18.48
N ILE A 377 -0.56 0.60 17.47
CA ILE A 377 -1.51 0.03 16.49
C ILE A 377 -2.53 -0.89 17.17
N VAL A 378 -2.09 -1.90 17.94
CA VAL A 378 -3.05 -2.84 18.56
C VAL A 378 -3.96 -2.14 19.56
N GLU A 379 -3.42 -1.19 20.35
CA GLU A 379 -4.22 -0.46 21.33
C GLU A 379 -5.17 0.55 20.68
N THR A 380 -4.83 1.20 19.57
CA THR A 380 -5.82 2.08 18.90
C THR A 380 -6.90 1.26 18.21
N THR A 381 -6.54 0.11 17.65
CA THR A 381 -7.46 -0.71 16.85
C THR A 381 -8.45 -1.48 17.74
N GLU A 382 -7.98 -2.26 18.71
CA GLU A 382 -8.90 -3.00 19.60
C GLU A 382 -9.74 -2.04 20.49
N HIS A 383 -9.22 -0.86 20.88
CA HIS A 383 -9.99 0.15 21.61
C HIS A 383 -11.21 0.61 20.82
N HIS A 384 -10.98 1.05 19.57
CA HIS A 384 -12.06 1.55 18.73
C HIS A 384 -12.98 0.42 18.23
N ILE A 385 -12.50 -0.81 18.09
CA ILE A 385 -13.35 -2.00 17.86
C ILE A 385 -14.33 -2.21 19.03
N LEU A 386 -13.88 -2.13 20.28
CA LEU A 386 -14.77 -2.24 21.45
C LEU A 386 -15.78 -1.09 21.56
N MET A 387 -15.53 0.05 20.91
CA MET A 387 -16.50 1.14 20.78
C MET A 387 -17.54 0.92 19.66
N GLY A 388 -17.42 -0.16 18.89
CA GLY A 388 -18.28 -0.46 17.74
C GLY A 388 -17.81 0.13 16.41
N ILE A 389 -16.54 0.55 16.28
CA ILE A 389 -15.98 0.98 14.99
C ILE A 389 -15.53 -0.25 14.18
N GLN A 390 -15.90 -0.28 12.90
CA GLN A 390 -15.89 -1.51 12.10
C GLN A 390 -14.64 -1.69 11.23
N HIS A 391 -14.04 -0.58 10.77
CA HIS A 391 -12.96 -0.60 9.80
C HIS A 391 -11.96 0.57 9.97
N PHE A 392 -10.72 0.37 9.54
CA PHE A 392 -9.59 1.28 9.80
C PHE A 392 -8.76 1.53 8.53
N TYR A 393 -8.58 2.79 8.17
CA TYR A 393 -7.69 3.19 7.09
C TYR A 393 -6.35 3.61 7.68
N PHE A 394 -5.31 2.83 7.41
CA PHE A 394 -3.94 3.18 7.77
C PHE A 394 -3.20 3.73 6.54
N THR A 395 -2.42 4.79 6.74
CA THR A 395 -1.48 5.27 5.72
C THR A 395 -0.05 5.07 6.20
N VAL A 396 0.70 4.24 5.49
CA VAL A 396 2.14 4.06 5.69
C VAL A 396 2.88 4.90 4.65
N PHE A 397 3.80 5.74 5.09
CA PHE A 397 4.69 6.45 4.16
C PHE A 397 6.01 5.71 4.00
N HIS A 398 6.44 5.55 2.74
CA HIS A 398 7.59 4.73 2.33
C HIS A 398 7.50 3.26 2.76
N GLN A 399 7.79 2.96 4.03
CA GLN A 399 7.79 1.64 4.64
C GLN A 399 7.74 1.74 6.17
N VAL A 400 7.33 0.65 6.83
CA VAL A 400 7.54 0.42 8.27
C VAL A 400 8.41 -0.82 8.46
N ASN A 401 9.00 -0.99 9.65
CA ASN A 401 9.71 -2.24 9.97
C ASN A 401 8.77 -3.47 9.86
N ALA A 402 9.34 -4.62 9.49
CA ALA A 402 8.58 -5.86 9.27
C ALA A 402 7.77 -6.31 10.51
N TYR A 403 8.24 -5.97 11.72
CA TYR A 403 7.56 -6.27 12.97
C TYR A 403 6.22 -5.55 13.14
N THR A 404 6.19 -4.28 12.73
CA THR A 404 4.98 -3.44 12.66
C THR A 404 4.11 -3.83 11.47
N ARG A 405 4.73 -4.15 10.30
CA ARG A 405 3.98 -4.60 9.10
C ARG A 405 3.17 -5.87 9.36
N ARG A 406 3.74 -6.87 10.05
CA ARG A 406 3.07 -8.14 10.43
C ARG A 406 1.74 -7.95 11.19
N LEU A 407 1.61 -6.89 11.99
CA LEU A 407 0.36 -6.55 12.68
C LEU A 407 -0.64 -5.84 11.77
N LEU A 408 -0.17 -4.99 10.86
CA LEU A 408 -1.03 -4.39 9.83
C LEU A 408 -1.58 -5.46 8.87
N ASP A 409 -0.74 -6.43 8.46
CA ASP A 409 -1.15 -7.58 7.64
C ASP A 409 -2.26 -8.40 8.32
N ASP A 410 -2.19 -8.63 9.64
CA ASP A 410 -3.22 -9.35 10.41
C ASP A 410 -4.59 -8.65 10.39
N TYR A 411 -4.59 -7.31 10.44
CA TYR A 411 -5.81 -6.51 10.35
C TYR A 411 -6.36 -6.40 8.92
N GLU A 412 -5.51 -6.31 7.89
CA GLU A 412 -5.94 -6.40 6.48
C GLU A 412 -6.51 -7.79 6.18
N GLN A 413 -5.84 -8.86 6.61
CA GLN A 413 -6.29 -10.26 6.41
C GLN A 413 -7.63 -10.54 7.10
N THR A 414 -7.96 -9.85 8.20
CA THR A 414 -9.27 -9.98 8.86
C THR A 414 -10.31 -8.94 8.43
N GLY A 415 -10.03 -8.13 7.40
CA GLY A 415 -10.98 -7.14 6.84
C GLY A 415 -11.26 -5.95 7.77
N HIS A 416 -10.57 -5.86 8.90
CA HIS A 416 -10.64 -4.72 9.81
C HIS A 416 -9.91 -3.50 9.25
N ALA A 417 -8.98 -3.66 8.30
CA ALA A 417 -8.19 -2.55 7.79
C ALA A 417 -7.96 -2.54 6.27
N GLU A 418 -7.66 -1.35 5.75
CA GLU A 418 -7.13 -1.08 4.40
C GLU A 418 -5.84 -0.25 4.56
N VAL A 419 -4.66 -0.78 4.16
CA VAL A 419 -3.36 -0.11 4.37
C VAL A 419 -2.85 0.50 3.06
N THR A 420 -2.83 1.83 3.00
CA THR A 420 -2.31 2.58 1.85
C THR A 420 -0.84 2.90 2.03
N VAL A 421 0.01 2.44 1.11
CA VAL A 421 1.45 2.76 1.10
C VAL A 421 1.72 3.93 0.15
N ILE A 422 2.12 5.09 0.69
CA ILE A 422 2.44 6.29 -0.09
C ILE A 422 3.96 6.46 -0.15
N GLN A 423 4.54 6.22 -1.33
CA GLN A 423 5.92 6.60 -1.65
C GLN A 423 5.98 8.11 -1.91
N THR A 424 7.01 8.80 -1.41
CA THR A 424 7.20 10.25 -1.64
C THR A 424 8.63 10.64 -1.93
N GLU A 425 8.83 11.79 -2.59
CA GLU A 425 10.14 12.37 -2.86
C GLU A 425 10.82 12.92 -1.58
N TYR A 426 10.12 12.90 -0.45
CA TYR A 426 10.55 13.50 0.80
C TYR A 426 11.32 12.49 1.66
N LYS A 427 12.63 12.74 1.85
CA LYS A 427 13.51 11.96 2.74
C LYS A 427 13.07 12.03 4.21
N HIS A 428 12.48 13.15 4.63
CA HIS A 428 11.95 13.38 5.98
C HIS A 428 10.48 13.78 5.93
N MET A 429 9.74 13.39 6.96
CA MET A 429 8.35 13.76 7.14
C MET A 429 8.17 14.61 8.40
N ASP A 430 7.36 15.65 8.25
CA ASP A 430 6.90 16.51 9.33
C ASP A 430 5.39 16.29 9.57
N TRP A 431 4.80 17.14 10.41
CA TRP A 431 3.37 17.12 10.70
C TRP A 431 2.49 17.37 9.45
N MET A 432 3.01 17.95 8.37
CA MET A 432 2.22 18.38 7.21
C MET A 432 1.69 17.19 6.40
N PHE A 433 2.34 16.01 6.48
CA PHE A 433 1.97 14.79 5.76
C PHE A 433 0.62 14.21 6.21
N HIS A 434 0.16 14.56 7.40
CA HIS A 434 -1.21 14.25 7.85
C HIS A 434 -2.24 14.80 6.87
N MET A 435 -2.01 15.94 6.22
CA MET A 435 -2.94 16.47 5.21
C MET A 435 -3.05 15.58 3.96
N MET A 436 -1.99 14.87 3.59
CA MET A 436 -2.00 13.94 2.45
C MET A 436 -2.70 12.62 2.82
N GLN A 437 -2.45 12.09 4.03
CA GLN A 437 -3.18 10.94 4.60
C GLN A 437 -4.66 11.25 4.80
N ILE A 438 -5.01 12.41 5.36
CA ILE A 438 -6.39 12.88 5.53
C ILE A 438 -7.10 12.98 4.17
N THR A 439 -6.48 13.60 3.17
CA THR A 439 -7.11 13.78 1.85
C THR A 439 -7.36 12.43 1.17
N ASP A 440 -6.38 11.52 1.20
CA ASP A 440 -6.58 10.16 0.66
C ASP A 440 -7.66 9.40 1.43
N CYS A 441 -7.59 9.37 2.76
CA CYS A 441 -8.53 8.64 3.61
C CYS A 441 -9.96 9.16 3.49
N PHE A 442 -10.14 10.49 3.44
CA PHE A 442 -11.44 11.13 3.29
C PHE A 442 -12.18 10.64 2.03
N PHE A 443 -11.52 10.66 0.87
CA PHE A 443 -12.10 10.16 -0.37
C PHE A 443 -12.18 8.63 -0.43
N ARG A 444 -11.20 7.92 0.14
CA ARG A 444 -11.23 6.46 0.30
C ARG A 444 -12.45 5.99 1.10
N ALA A 445 -12.85 6.76 2.11
CA ALA A 445 -13.98 6.45 2.97
C ALA A 445 -15.33 7.01 2.46
N ARG A 446 -15.34 8.03 1.60
CA ARG A 446 -16.58 8.58 1.01
C ARG A 446 -17.41 7.48 0.35
N ARG A 447 -18.69 7.38 0.71
CA ARG A 447 -19.63 6.29 0.39
C ARG A 447 -19.26 4.87 0.88
N HIS A 448 -18.03 4.61 1.33
CA HIS A 448 -17.65 3.33 1.97
C HIS A 448 -17.98 3.33 3.47
N SER A 449 -17.90 4.51 4.12
CA SER A 449 -18.16 4.73 5.54
C SER A 449 -19.09 5.93 5.71
N LYS A 450 -20.15 5.75 6.51
CA LYS A 450 -21.13 6.80 6.81
C LYS A 450 -20.55 7.89 7.72
N TRP A 451 -19.79 7.46 8.73
CA TRP A 451 -18.96 8.33 9.55
C TRP A 451 -17.49 7.86 9.50
N ILE A 452 -16.56 8.82 9.53
CA ILE A 452 -15.16 8.58 9.85
C ILE A 452 -14.75 9.35 11.10
N LEU A 453 -13.99 8.70 11.99
CA LEU A 453 -13.24 9.33 13.07
C LEU A 453 -11.83 9.65 12.56
N ASN A 454 -11.37 10.89 12.69
CA ASN A 454 -10.00 11.27 12.31
C ASN A 454 -9.16 11.53 13.56
N VAL A 455 -8.25 10.59 13.85
CA VAL A 455 -7.42 10.56 15.08
C VAL A 455 -6.01 10.06 14.79
N ASP A 456 -5.05 10.54 15.56
CA ASP A 456 -3.66 10.11 15.48
C ASP A 456 -3.46 8.76 16.19
N ILE A 457 -2.33 8.08 15.94
CA ILE A 457 -2.09 6.72 16.46
C ILE A 457 -1.97 6.68 18.01
N ASP A 458 -1.61 7.81 18.62
CA ASP A 458 -1.55 8.04 20.06
C ASP A 458 -2.90 8.52 20.66
N GLU A 459 -4.00 8.47 19.91
CA GLU A 459 -5.30 8.99 20.35
C GLU A 459 -6.41 7.93 20.47
N ARG A 460 -7.31 8.13 21.45
CA ARG A 460 -8.42 7.22 21.77
C ARG A 460 -9.69 8.02 22.06
N LEU A 461 -10.77 7.82 21.31
CA LEU A 461 -12.08 8.40 21.65
C LEU A 461 -12.63 7.73 22.92
N VAL A 462 -13.30 8.46 23.79
CA VAL A 462 -13.93 7.95 25.01
C VAL A 462 -15.34 8.52 25.08
N MET A 463 -16.35 7.64 25.10
CA MET A 463 -17.74 8.03 25.37
C MET A 463 -18.04 7.86 26.86
N THR A 464 -18.79 8.79 27.44
CA THR A 464 -19.03 8.85 28.90
C THR A 464 -20.50 8.83 29.33
N GLN A 465 -21.44 8.93 28.38
CA GLN A 465 -22.89 8.86 28.66
C GLN A 465 -23.61 7.71 27.95
N MET A 466 -23.23 7.39 26.71
CA MET A 466 -23.89 6.34 25.91
C MET A 466 -22.93 5.77 24.84
N PRO A 467 -23.17 4.56 24.31
CA PRO A 467 -22.35 3.98 23.24
C PRO A 467 -22.30 4.87 21.99
N LEU A 468 -21.18 4.84 21.28
CA LEU A 468 -20.91 5.71 20.13
C LEU A 468 -22.00 5.62 19.05
N LEU A 469 -22.37 4.40 18.64
CA LEU A 469 -23.41 4.20 17.62
C LEU A 469 -24.78 4.73 18.08
N SER A 470 -25.12 4.60 19.36
CA SER A 470 -26.36 5.12 19.94
C SER A 470 -26.38 6.65 19.95
N TYR A 471 -25.24 7.29 20.22
CA TYR A 471 -25.09 8.74 20.10
C TYR A 471 -25.23 9.20 18.65
N LEU A 472 -24.47 8.61 17.71
CA LEU A 472 -24.52 8.99 16.29
C LEU A 472 -25.91 8.84 15.66
N ARG A 473 -26.70 7.86 16.13
CA ARG A 473 -28.08 7.61 15.66
C ARG A 473 -29.13 8.51 16.31
N SER A 474 -28.84 9.18 17.43
CA SER A 474 -29.76 10.16 18.05
C SER A 474 -29.59 11.57 17.47
N LEU A 475 -28.55 11.81 16.66
CA LEU A 475 -28.30 13.12 16.06
C LEU A 475 -29.23 13.42 14.88
N PRO A 476 -29.64 14.70 14.68
CA PRO A 476 -30.34 15.13 13.48
C PRO A 476 -29.53 14.80 12.21
N GLN A 477 -30.23 14.39 11.14
CA GLN A 477 -29.58 14.02 9.87
C GLN A 477 -28.77 15.15 9.21
N ASN A 478 -29.00 16.41 9.62
CA ASN A 478 -28.24 17.57 9.13
C ASN A 478 -26.91 17.83 9.87
N ILE A 479 -26.56 17.03 10.88
CA ILE A 479 -25.21 17.04 11.45
C ILE A 479 -24.26 16.30 10.50
N ALA A 480 -23.21 16.98 10.07
CA ALA A 480 -22.22 16.46 9.12
C ALA A 480 -20.82 16.29 9.74
N ASP A 481 -20.51 16.93 10.86
CA ASP A 481 -19.35 16.61 11.68
C ASP A 481 -19.59 16.89 13.17
N ILE A 482 -18.77 16.26 14.01
CA ILE A 482 -18.83 16.28 15.46
C ILE A 482 -17.41 16.49 15.99
N THR A 483 -17.15 17.63 16.64
CA THR A 483 -15.86 17.91 17.28
C THR A 483 -15.89 17.55 18.76
N PHE A 484 -14.94 16.73 19.21
CA PHE A 484 -14.79 16.32 20.61
C PHE A 484 -13.67 17.11 21.31
N SER A 485 -13.85 17.40 22.60
CA SER A 485 -12.81 17.91 23.49
C SER A 485 -11.66 16.92 23.67
N THR A 486 -10.45 17.39 23.98
CA THR A 486 -9.26 16.54 24.19
C THR A 486 -8.76 16.53 25.63
N LYS A 487 -8.06 15.45 25.97
CA LYS A 487 -7.42 15.22 27.27
C LYS A 487 -6.06 14.57 27.08
N ARG A 488 -4.98 15.34 27.24
CA ARG A 488 -3.62 14.79 27.14
C ARG A 488 -3.29 13.87 28.32
N VAL A 489 -2.54 12.82 28.02
CA VAL A 489 -2.01 11.80 28.93
C VAL A 489 -0.49 11.78 28.75
N ALA A 490 0.28 11.88 29.84
CA ALA A 490 1.74 11.98 29.75
C ALA A 490 2.39 10.59 29.57
N ARG A 491 3.02 10.34 28.41
CA ARG A 491 3.85 9.15 28.14
C ARG A 491 5.34 9.47 28.39
N THR A 492 5.87 9.01 29.52
CA THR A 492 7.23 9.31 29.99
C THR A 492 8.34 8.47 29.39
N GLU A 493 8.02 7.36 28.71
CA GLU A 493 9.01 6.43 28.16
C GLU A 493 8.81 6.14 26.66
N ARG A 494 9.83 5.51 26.05
CA ARG A 494 9.71 4.87 24.73
C ARG A 494 8.95 3.56 24.84
N LEU A 495 8.32 3.15 23.75
CA LEU A 495 7.59 1.89 23.69
C LEU A 495 8.55 0.69 23.56
N PRO A 496 8.16 -0.51 24.05
CA PRO A 496 8.94 -1.72 23.83
C PRO A 496 9.08 -2.00 22.31
N PRO A 497 10.31 -2.21 21.80
CA PRO A 497 10.52 -2.40 20.35
C PRO A 497 9.96 -3.72 19.82
N VAL A 498 9.73 -4.70 20.71
CA VAL A 498 9.17 -6.02 20.42
C VAL A 498 8.24 -6.47 21.55
N TYR A 499 7.25 -7.31 21.23
CA TYR A 499 6.39 -7.98 22.20
C TYR A 499 7.20 -8.93 23.10
N LYS A 500 6.88 -8.93 24.39
CA LYS A 500 7.35 -9.91 25.38
C LYS A 500 6.11 -10.44 26.14
N PRO A 501 5.80 -11.75 26.11
CA PRO A 501 4.64 -12.29 26.82
C PRO A 501 4.66 -12.00 28.32
N THR A 502 5.83 -12.17 28.94
CA THR A 502 6.09 -11.82 30.33
C THR A 502 6.14 -10.31 30.50
N GLY A 503 5.19 -9.77 31.26
CA GLY A 503 5.13 -8.35 31.63
C GLY A 503 4.28 -7.44 30.74
N ILE A 504 3.74 -7.92 29.60
CA ILE A 504 3.00 -7.07 28.64
C ILE A 504 1.91 -6.18 29.26
N LYS A 505 1.19 -6.67 30.28
CA LYS A 505 0.15 -5.92 31.00
C LYS A 505 0.64 -4.59 31.62
N ASN A 506 1.94 -4.47 31.88
CA ASN A 506 2.59 -3.30 32.46
C ASN A 506 3.08 -2.29 31.41
N GLU A 507 3.16 -2.70 30.14
CA GLU A 507 3.61 -1.84 29.02
C GLU A 507 2.46 -1.20 28.25
N ILE A 508 1.25 -1.78 28.33
CA ILE A 508 0.03 -1.28 27.68
C ILE A 508 -0.21 0.19 28.07
N LEU A 509 -0.32 1.10 27.10
CA LEU A 509 -0.26 2.55 27.35
C LEU A 509 -1.39 3.02 28.27
N PHE A 510 -2.62 2.50 28.10
CA PHE A 510 -3.75 2.91 28.93
C PHE A 510 -3.74 2.32 30.36
N THR A 511 -3.05 1.19 30.60
CA THR A 511 -2.84 0.65 31.96
C THR A 511 -1.59 1.24 32.63
N LYS A 512 -0.60 1.69 31.85
CA LYS A 512 0.64 2.33 32.34
C LYS A 512 0.43 3.82 32.64
N TYR A 513 -0.11 4.58 31.69
CA TYR A 513 -0.21 6.04 31.76
C TYR A 513 -1.62 6.51 32.15
N LYS A 514 -1.77 6.86 33.44
CA LYS A 514 -3.05 7.27 34.06
C LYS A 514 -3.11 8.75 34.48
N LYS A 515 -1.99 9.49 34.43
CA LYS A 515 -1.96 10.93 34.75
C LYS A 515 -2.45 11.73 33.54
N THR A 516 -3.47 12.56 33.76
CA THR A 516 -4.18 13.31 32.70
C THR A 516 -4.37 14.77 33.08
N VAL A 517 -4.33 15.66 32.08
CA VAL A 517 -4.64 17.09 32.25
C VAL A 517 -6.16 17.34 32.29
N PRO A 518 -6.63 18.53 32.69
CA PRO A 518 -8.03 18.94 32.53
C PRO A 518 -8.51 18.90 31.07
N LEU A 519 -9.82 18.73 30.85
CA LEU A 519 -10.40 18.67 29.50
C LEU A 519 -10.30 20.01 28.77
N SER A 520 -9.68 20.00 27.59
CA SER A 520 -9.45 21.17 26.75
C SER A 520 -10.39 21.19 25.53
N TYR A 521 -10.72 22.39 25.03
CA TYR A 521 -11.29 22.60 23.69
C TYR A 521 -10.23 23.15 22.70
N VAL A 522 -8.97 23.27 23.12
CA VAL A 522 -7.82 23.50 22.24
C VAL A 522 -7.40 22.16 21.63
N GLU A 523 -7.09 22.12 20.33
CA GLU A 523 -6.82 20.89 19.58
C GLU A 523 -7.99 19.88 19.70
N LEU A 524 -9.17 20.27 19.18
CA LEU A 524 -10.31 19.36 19.04
C LEU A 524 -9.99 18.17 18.12
N LYS A 525 -10.78 17.10 18.19
CA LYS A 525 -10.70 15.97 17.24
C LYS A 525 -12.08 15.62 16.69
N GLY A 526 -12.14 15.27 15.40
CA GLY A 526 -13.38 15.24 14.63
C GLY A 526 -13.84 13.84 14.22
N MET A 527 -15.15 13.62 14.33
CA MET A 527 -15.86 12.65 13.49
C MET A 527 -16.65 13.38 12.40
N LEU A 528 -16.74 12.85 11.19
CA LEU A 528 -17.45 13.51 10.09
C LEU A 528 -18.10 12.53 9.10
N ARG A 529 -19.06 13.05 8.35
CA ARG A 529 -19.73 12.39 7.22
C ARG A 529 -19.06 12.77 5.90
N PRO A 530 -18.27 11.89 5.27
CA PRO A 530 -17.55 12.23 4.04
C PRO A 530 -18.49 12.38 2.82
N ASP A 531 -19.76 12.01 2.96
CA ASP A 531 -20.81 12.27 1.96
C ASP A 531 -21.48 13.66 2.09
N LYS A 532 -21.35 14.34 3.24
CA LYS A 532 -22.01 15.64 3.54
C LYS A 532 -21.04 16.82 3.65
N THR A 533 -19.75 16.56 3.47
CA THR A 533 -18.64 17.51 3.62
C THR A 533 -17.80 17.49 2.35
N GLU A 534 -17.04 18.56 2.11
CA GLU A 534 -16.17 18.66 0.93
C GLU A 534 -14.68 18.49 1.28
N GLY A 535 -14.23 18.97 2.45
CA GLY A 535 -12.82 18.88 2.85
C GLY A 535 -12.57 19.02 4.36
N LEU A 536 -11.72 18.12 4.86
CA LEU A 536 -11.23 18.08 6.25
C LEU A 536 -9.87 18.79 6.35
N PHE A 537 -9.75 19.82 7.19
CA PHE A 537 -8.44 20.22 7.73
C PHE A 537 -8.07 19.33 8.91
N TYR A 538 -6.78 19.24 9.23
CA TYR A 538 -6.15 18.44 10.29
C TYR A 538 -7.06 17.96 11.45
N HIS A 539 -7.89 18.85 12.02
CA HIS A 539 -8.80 18.56 13.13
C HIS A 539 -10.29 18.96 12.93
N TRP A 540 -10.65 19.64 11.84
CA TRP A 540 -12.01 20.19 11.63
C TRP A 540 -12.37 20.35 10.15
N VAL A 541 -13.66 20.27 9.82
CA VAL A 541 -14.18 20.46 8.46
C VAL A 541 -14.14 21.93 8.07
N TRP A 542 -13.71 22.25 6.84
CA TRP A 542 -13.78 23.61 6.30
C TRP A 542 -15.16 23.97 5.76
N THR A 543 -15.79 23.03 5.05
CA THR A 543 -17.01 23.28 4.26
C THR A 543 -17.93 22.06 4.20
N HIS A 544 -19.22 22.36 4.34
CA HIS A 544 -20.35 21.43 4.26
C HIS A 544 -21.15 21.67 2.99
N TYR A 545 -21.83 20.65 2.47
CA TYR A 545 -22.86 20.91 1.45
C TYR A 545 -24.06 21.67 2.05
N PRO A 546 -24.87 22.38 1.24
CA PRO A 546 -25.98 23.17 1.73
C PRO A 546 -26.95 22.38 2.64
N GLY A 547 -27.40 23.01 3.72
CA GLY A 547 -28.30 22.42 4.73
C GLY A 547 -27.61 21.66 5.87
N TYR A 548 -26.32 21.35 5.75
CA TYR A 548 -25.54 20.61 6.76
C TYR A 548 -24.73 21.54 7.69
N ARG A 549 -24.39 21.04 8.89
CA ARG A 549 -23.64 21.80 9.92
C ARG A 549 -22.79 20.91 10.83
N SER A 550 -21.82 21.53 11.51
CA SER A 550 -21.05 20.94 12.62
C SER A 550 -21.83 20.87 13.93
N LEU A 551 -21.36 20.02 14.84
CA LEU A 551 -21.76 19.93 16.24
C LEU A 551 -20.51 19.84 17.12
N THR A 552 -20.44 20.59 18.23
CA THR A 552 -19.43 20.34 19.26
C THR A 552 -20.03 19.44 20.35
N ALA A 553 -19.43 18.28 20.57
CA ALA A 553 -19.86 17.36 21.61
C ALA A 553 -19.55 17.95 23.00
N SER A 554 -20.50 17.85 23.93
CA SER A 554 -20.28 18.20 25.33
C SER A 554 -19.18 17.31 25.93
N LYS A 555 -18.36 17.89 26.82
CA LYS A 555 -17.42 17.17 27.70
C LYS A 555 -18.07 16.04 28.52
N THR A 556 -19.41 16.04 28.68
CA THR A 556 -20.17 14.96 29.34
C THR A 556 -20.51 13.79 28.42
N VAL A 557 -20.56 14.00 27.10
CA VAL A 557 -20.92 12.97 26.11
C VAL A 557 -19.69 12.13 25.76
N GLY A 558 -18.57 12.79 25.48
CA GLY A 558 -17.30 12.13 25.17
C GLY A 558 -16.14 13.09 24.91
N TYR A 559 -14.94 12.54 24.86
CA TYR A 559 -13.68 13.26 24.66
C TYR A 559 -12.61 12.34 24.07
N VAL A 560 -11.57 12.90 23.44
CA VAL A 560 -10.40 12.13 22.96
C VAL A 560 -9.25 12.20 23.98
N ARG A 561 -8.72 11.04 24.37
CA ARG A 561 -7.45 10.92 25.10
C ARG A 561 -6.28 10.97 24.12
N HIS A 562 -5.26 11.75 24.42
CA HIS A 562 -4.05 11.92 23.59
C HIS A 562 -2.80 11.52 24.38
N TYR A 563 -2.17 10.39 24.06
CA TYR A 563 -1.04 9.79 24.76
C TYR A 563 0.32 10.41 24.35
N ARG A 564 0.43 11.73 24.55
CA ARG A 564 1.58 12.52 24.10
C ARG A 564 2.84 12.19 24.91
N THR A 565 3.97 12.01 24.21
CA THR A 565 5.26 11.78 24.87
C THR A 565 5.79 13.03 25.58
N THR A 566 6.55 12.83 26.65
CA THR A 566 7.34 13.87 27.34
C THR A 566 8.83 13.81 26.99
N LEU A 567 9.22 12.93 26.05
CA LEU A 567 10.59 12.82 25.58
C LEU A 567 10.85 13.82 24.43
N PRO A 568 12.10 14.28 24.23
CA PRO A 568 12.46 15.25 23.19
C PRO A 568 11.89 14.88 21.81
N SER A 569 11.00 15.74 21.32
CA SER A 569 10.19 15.54 20.11
C SER A 569 9.49 16.85 19.71
N LEU A 570 8.82 16.86 18.55
CA LEU A 570 8.02 18.00 18.10
C LEU A 570 6.88 18.29 19.10
N ARG A 571 6.95 19.46 19.74
CA ARG A 571 6.11 19.90 20.86
C ARG A 571 6.22 19.01 22.12
N ALA A 572 7.44 18.67 22.57
CA ALA A 572 7.67 18.00 23.85
C ALA A 572 7.46 18.91 25.08
N ASP A 573 7.68 20.22 24.90
CA ASP A 573 7.52 21.34 25.84
C ASP A 573 6.11 21.48 26.46
N TRP A 574 5.14 20.69 25.98
CA TRP A 574 3.77 20.72 26.45
C TRP A 574 3.58 20.34 27.93
N VAL A 575 4.56 19.68 28.55
CA VAL A 575 4.56 19.34 30.00
C VAL A 575 5.36 20.32 30.84
N ASP A 576 6.41 20.90 30.27
CA ASP A 576 7.33 21.82 30.97
C ASP A 576 6.67 23.17 31.30
N ASN A 577 5.52 23.44 30.69
CA ASN A 577 4.61 24.50 31.06
C ASN A 577 4.02 24.23 32.47
N GLU A 578 4.42 25.00 33.49
CA GLU A 578 4.08 24.75 34.91
C GLU A 578 2.58 24.57 35.20
N HIS A 579 1.73 25.26 34.42
CA HIS A 579 0.27 25.14 34.48
C HIS A 579 -0.24 23.74 34.13
N VAL A 580 0.55 22.92 33.43
CA VAL A 580 0.20 21.57 32.99
C VAL A 580 0.66 20.52 34.00
N SER A 581 1.90 20.60 34.49
CA SER A 581 2.46 19.64 35.43
C SER A 581 1.72 19.65 36.78
N GLY A 582 1.43 20.83 37.34
CA GLY A 582 0.69 20.98 38.60
C GLY A 582 -0.79 20.55 38.55
N ASN A 583 -1.38 20.43 37.36
CA ASN A 583 -2.81 20.11 37.17
C ASN A 583 -3.08 18.64 36.79
N MET A 584 -2.06 17.77 36.73
CA MET A 584 -2.26 16.37 36.33
C MET A 584 -2.99 15.54 37.40
N ARG A 585 -4.16 14.99 37.05
CA ARG A 585 -4.96 14.12 37.92
C ARG A 585 -4.94 12.68 37.41
N ASN A 586 -4.92 11.72 38.35
CA ASN A 586 -5.09 10.30 38.05
C ASN A 586 -6.50 10.05 37.50
N ASN A 587 -6.61 9.45 36.32
CA ASN A 587 -7.86 9.15 35.65
C ASN A 587 -7.68 7.89 34.79
N ARG A 588 -8.42 6.84 35.12
CA ARG A 588 -8.51 5.62 34.32
C ARG A 588 -9.58 5.74 33.23
N LEU A 589 -9.68 4.71 32.41
CA LEU A 589 -10.91 4.42 31.67
C LEU A 589 -11.97 3.86 32.66
N ASP A 590 -13.16 3.54 32.17
CA ASP A 590 -14.04 2.65 32.93
C ASP A 590 -13.34 1.30 33.21
N ARG A 591 -13.62 0.68 34.36
CA ARG A 591 -12.92 -0.54 34.79
C ARG A 591 -13.25 -1.74 33.91
N GLU A 592 -14.52 -1.93 33.56
CA GLU A 592 -14.94 -3.06 32.73
C GLU A 592 -14.38 -2.91 31.32
N PHE A 593 -14.46 -1.70 30.74
CA PHE A 593 -13.84 -1.40 29.45
C PHE A 593 -12.30 -1.57 29.47
N GLU A 594 -11.62 -1.17 30.55
CA GLU A 594 -10.17 -1.37 30.71
C GLU A 594 -9.81 -2.88 30.73
N GLU A 595 -10.59 -3.70 31.45
CA GLU A 595 -10.41 -5.15 31.56
C GLU A 595 -10.73 -5.88 30.23
N GLN A 596 -11.79 -5.48 29.52
CA GLN A 596 -12.11 -5.97 28.18
C GLN A 596 -11.00 -5.62 27.17
N LEU A 597 -10.50 -4.38 27.19
CA LEU A 597 -9.47 -3.92 26.25
C LEU A 597 -8.12 -4.59 26.48
N VAL A 598 -7.69 -4.80 27.73
CA VAL A 598 -6.49 -5.61 28.04
C VAL A 598 -6.63 -7.01 27.45
N THR A 599 -7.80 -7.61 27.57
CA THR A 599 -8.08 -8.96 27.07
C THR A 599 -8.06 -9.00 25.53
N ALA A 600 -8.67 -8.02 24.87
CA ALA A 600 -8.69 -7.89 23.41
C ALA A 600 -7.27 -7.70 22.83
N VAL A 601 -6.50 -6.75 23.39
CA VAL A 601 -5.10 -6.47 23.00
C VAL A 601 -4.22 -7.70 23.18
N ILE A 602 -4.24 -8.36 24.35
CA ILE A 602 -3.42 -9.56 24.58
C ILE A 602 -3.82 -10.69 23.63
N ARG A 603 -5.12 -10.92 23.40
CA ARG A 603 -5.60 -11.95 22.46
C ARG A 603 -5.09 -11.70 21.04
N ARG A 604 -5.11 -10.45 20.55
CA ARG A 604 -4.56 -10.07 19.25
C ARG A 604 -3.04 -10.29 19.20
N LEU A 605 -2.30 -9.82 20.22
CA LEU A 605 -0.85 -9.99 20.30
C LEU A 605 -0.42 -11.45 20.34
N LYS A 606 -1.14 -12.31 21.06
CA LYS A 606 -0.93 -13.76 21.04
C LYS A 606 -1.15 -14.33 19.64
N ARG A 607 -2.25 -13.99 18.95
CA ARG A 607 -2.47 -14.45 17.56
C ARG A 607 -1.36 -14.03 16.61
N VAL A 608 -0.88 -12.79 16.73
CA VAL A 608 0.10 -12.22 15.79
C VAL A 608 1.52 -12.69 16.08
N TYR A 609 1.92 -12.80 17.35
CA TYR A 609 3.32 -13.01 17.76
C TYR A 609 3.59 -14.33 18.50
N GLU A 610 2.59 -14.95 19.15
CA GLU A 610 2.68 -16.30 19.74
C GLU A 610 2.10 -17.36 18.79
N LEU A 611 2.52 -17.33 17.52
CA LEU A 611 2.32 -18.47 16.63
C LEU A 611 3.07 -19.68 17.22
N ARG A 612 2.46 -20.86 17.15
CA ARG A 612 3.13 -22.08 17.59
C ARG A 612 4.39 -22.33 16.75
N ASP A 613 5.43 -22.81 17.40
CA ASP A 613 6.55 -23.45 16.70
C ASP A 613 6.03 -24.68 15.94
N ILE A 614 6.64 -24.97 14.79
CA ILE A 614 6.48 -26.26 14.11
C ILE A 614 7.51 -27.20 14.74
N TRP A 615 7.08 -28.38 15.20
CA TRP A 615 8.01 -29.40 15.66
C TRP A 615 8.66 -30.06 14.45
N CYS A 616 9.97 -30.32 14.50
CA CYS A 616 10.63 -30.99 13.39
C CYS A 616 10.05 -32.40 13.15
N GLU A 617 9.49 -33.03 14.19
CA GLU A 617 8.79 -34.31 14.14
C GLU A 617 7.39 -34.23 13.47
N GLU A 618 6.84 -33.03 13.23
CA GLU A 618 5.64 -32.84 12.38
C GLU A 618 5.99 -32.79 10.89
N ILE A 619 7.28 -32.58 10.55
CA ILE A 619 7.76 -32.58 9.18
C ILE A 619 7.98 -34.05 8.75
N PRO A 620 7.42 -34.52 7.61
CA PRO A 620 7.56 -35.91 7.18
C PRO A 620 9.03 -36.37 7.09
N LEU A 621 9.34 -37.57 7.57
CA LEU A 621 10.72 -38.10 7.66
C LEU A 621 11.52 -38.02 6.34
N PHE A 622 10.88 -38.20 5.19
CA PHE A 622 11.53 -38.09 3.87
C PHE A 622 12.01 -36.66 3.56
N MET A 623 11.38 -35.64 4.15
CA MET A 623 11.74 -34.23 4.00
C MET A 623 12.99 -33.88 4.81
N LEU A 624 13.08 -34.41 6.04
CA LEU A 624 14.13 -34.10 7.01
C LEU A 624 15.53 -34.53 6.54
N GLY A 625 15.62 -35.40 5.54
CA GLY A 625 16.86 -35.79 4.87
C GLY A 625 17.24 -34.96 3.64
N LEU A 626 16.42 -33.99 3.20
CA LEU A 626 16.66 -33.22 1.96
C LEU A 626 17.56 -31.99 2.14
N MET A 627 17.69 -31.50 3.37
CA MET A 627 18.53 -30.37 3.76
C MET A 627 19.22 -30.67 5.10
N GLU A 628 20.36 -30.02 5.37
CA GLU A 628 20.98 -30.08 6.70
C GLU A 628 20.06 -29.50 7.79
N ARG A 629 20.16 -30.04 9.02
CA ARG A 629 19.27 -29.68 10.15
C ARG A 629 19.14 -28.17 10.39
N HIS A 630 20.20 -27.40 10.16
CA HIS A 630 20.20 -25.95 10.36
C HIS A 630 19.36 -25.15 9.33
N ASN A 631 18.79 -25.81 8.32
CA ASN A 631 17.97 -25.19 7.26
C ASN A 631 16.44 -25.35 7.45
N TYR A 632 16.01 -26.06 8.50
CA TYR A 632 14.59 -26.14 8.87
C TYR A 632 14.28 -25.11 9.96
N ASN A 633 13.21 -24.34 9.78
CA ASN A 633 12.71 -23.42 10.80
C ASN A 633 11.69 -24.15 11.70
N CYS A 634 12.18 -25.13 12.46
CA CYS A 634 11.39 -25.98 13.35
C CYS A 634 12.17 -26.27 14.65
N VAL A 635 11.46 -26.68 15.71
CA VAL A 635 12.04 -27.02 17.02
C VAL A 635 12.11 -28.54 17.16
N TRP A 636 13.25 -29.07 17.60
CA TRP A 636 13.42 -30.51 17.86
C TRP A 636 12.98 -30.87 19.29
N LYS A 637 12.33 -32.04 19.45
CA LYS A 637 11.79 -32.52 20.72
C LYS A 637 12.72 -33.56 21.36
N VAL A 638 13.76 -33.11 22.04
CA VAL A 638 14.74 -33.99 22.71
C VAL A 638 14.33 -34.24 24.16
N ASN A 639 13.91 -35.46 24.49
CA ASN A 639 13.53 -35.91 25.84
C ASN A 639 12.50 -35.00 26.57
N GLY A 640 11.61 -34.35 25.80
CA GLY A 640 10.60 -33.41 26.33
C GLY A 640 11.09 -31.96 26.49
N THR A 641 12.39 -31.72 26.32
CA THR A 641 13.01 -30.38 26.36
C THR A 641 13.10 -29.79 24.95
N ARG A 642 12.91 -28.47 24.82
CA ARG A 642 13.09 -27.75 23.56
C ARG A 642 14.58 -27.58 23.24
N PHE A 643 14.98 -27.90 22.01
CA PHE A 643 16.25 -27.46 21.42
C PHE A 643 15.97 -26.64 20.16
N ASN A 644 16.63 -25.48 20.07
CA ASN A 644 16.70 -24.62 18.88
C ASN A 644 17.87 -25.04 17.99
#